data_AF-A0A413LMF8-F1
#
_entry.id   AF-A0A413LMF8-F1
#
_cell.length_a   1.000
_cell.length_b   1.000
_cell.length_c   1.000
_cell.angle_alpha   90.00
_cell.angle_beta   90.00
_cell.angle_gamma   90.00
#
_symmetry.space_group_name_H-M   'P 1'
#
loop_
_entity.id
_entity.type
_entity.pdbx_description
1 polymer ?
#
loop_
_entity_poly.entity_id
_entity_poly.type
_entity_poly.pdbx_seq_one_letter_code
_entity_poly.pdbx_strand_id
1 'polypeptide(L)'
;MNKKFSTLLAGVALLGATSVFAADNVTSLVEGTNSGLYQLKTDGGQFLSINEDGKLSVVDAIEADNVASTLWCVTVTEENKGKAPYFDFVNKGAEALLSITMEEFAAGATATTVAPEVGGEVSGWAFSPTYETLVNEKPLYSYFTTDSVVGFVVDNGTVVLKKDLASNAATTFTTTFSLVKADAVTLNAKQINTKLGIQKEDAGVKLTFTPDANKTSLKNPFSQEFFLAADAEDEFVYITRKEDAKALFVDTAFINTTGSMFLAFNYMNDLDALKASSLKEHGQFLFTYFPTNDSLVIQVKTIIEAPTADGWKAATPTTITANADDKNYVTVQDLVKEDQIRVVTIGEKKETDIVLGFTSCKESDTDRVSLEDGVYFIRNAKTNKYYASPIHIDGAKEEWVSVDADEQNVDHMPAYQWVVLKTKTSEYFAATSPVEVVNREYASLNGTYQFTQATGSSKYFCADLAADSLVITKITDANILGDEHLGYKYLTKDELMITNYAFNYFNPYTMEKYIAQVAGSNKLNVLQDTPTYFEIKPVNGNVAADYGYKVTADVKKRINGLAQLKRESYTIHTKNAVIALGEENNFVITDKTAASKFFFKENNQLDATCYYAFIDAANLEETDKSFKFKAGVADQSLTALLQQQVIDEVRTSAFSIGLTDQPLYRRFNNVKLDGAVEGNEDATKLLKFKEAYVNDYLMDETNVNFKREGMSYLGIGAANIAEAGLSFNVRPYNIGKSAQYNIKPQYLIYVSETVNEGSENIPCDATNHKHMNAAGEECGPEDCIHATPAVEGFNRYKLLVSFADSTDAEVVTEKQLYKFGKYVRVGFVDAVEQDSVIYILGNTFANIATKDLNMDDVKKALEAKKISSINMKATVKEDKHHNYTWSFRYIDPTKAANEVEEDRAFLIESNAVAPIAPKNAAWIKNQNNCLVLSAMDASFDDAKTGGDAALIFNIEKGAADDMATDNESISASEVSVVATNGAVIIKGAEGKTVAISNVLGQTIANTVITSSEATISVPAGVVVVAVEGEAAVKAIVK
;
A
#
# COMPACT_ATOMS: atom_id res chain seq x y z
N MET A 1 21.58 -39.57 -74.33
CA MET A 1 20.18 -39.48 -73.84
C MET A 1 20.16 -38.61 -72.60
N ASN A 2 19.51 -37.46 -72.71
CA ASN A 2 19.29 -36.51 -71.61
C ASN A 2 18.56 -37.16 -70.46
N LYS A 3 19.11 -37.07 -69.24
CA LYS A 3 18.30 -37.05 -68.01
C LYS A 3 18.86 -36.01 -67.05
N LYS A 4 18.27 -34.82 -67.14
CA LYS A 4 18.24 -33.85 -66.05
C LYS A 4 17.44 -34.46 -64.91
N PHE A 5 17.99 -34.54 -63.71
CA PHE A 5 17.20 -34.68 -62.48
C PHE A 5 17.50 -33.46 -61.62
N SER A 6 16.51 -32.58 -61.55
CA SER A 6 16.51 -31.39 -60.73
C SER A 6 16.53 -31.78 -59.25
N THR A 7 17.49 -31.22 -58.54
CA THR A 7 17.52 -31.04 -57.10
C THR A 7 16.24 -30.35 -56.66
N LEU A 8 15.43 -31.01 -55.83
CA LEU A 8 14.32 -30.39 -55.11
C LEU A 8 14.65 -30.52 -53.61
N LEU A 9 15.62 -29.72 -53.16
CA LEU A 9 15.69 -29.30 -51.75
C LEU A 9 14.89 -27.99 -51.67
N ALA A 10 14.06 -27.82 -50.66
CA ALA A 10 13.45 -26.54 -50.34
C ALA A 10 14.56 -25.48 -50.31
N GLY A 11 14.43 -24.46 -51.16
CA GLY A 11 15.47 -23.46 -51.38
C GLY A 11 15.66 -22.56 -50.17
N VAL A 12 16.55 -22.97 -49.25
CA VAL A 12 17.36 -22.02 -48.49
C VAL A 12 18.52 -21.66 -49.40
N ALA A 13 18.63 -20.38 -49.77
CA ALA A 13 19.72 -19.92 -50.62
C ALA A 13 21.03 -20.02 -49.83
N LEU A 14 21.90 -20.98 -50.18
CA LEU A 14 23.29 -20.94 -49.73
C LEU A 14 23.93 -19.68 -50.33
N LEU A 15 24.17 -18.68 -49.49
CA LEU A 15 24.92 -17.49 -49.87
C LEU A 15 26.35 -17.92 -50.20
N GLY A 16 26.76 -17.70 -51.46
CA GLY A 16 28.15 -17.90 -51.89
C GLY A 16 29.06 -16.93 -51.14
N ALA A 17 30.27 -17.38 -50.80
CA ALA A 17 31.25 -16.60 -50.05
C ALA A 17 31.73 -15.32 -50.76
N THR A 18 31.47 -15.18 -52.06
CA THR A 18 31.68 -13.95 -52.82
C THR A 18 30.48 -13.02 -52.71
N SER A 19 30.41 -12.25 -51.65
CA SER A 19 29.69 -10.99 -51.71
C SER A 19 30.31 -10.00 -50.76
N VAL A 20 31.27 -9.26 -51.30
CA VAL A 20 31.40 -7.84 -50.98
C VAL A 20 30.07 -7.21 -51.42
N PHE A 21 29.03 -7.32 -50.59
CA PHE A 21 27.94 -6.38 -50.69
C PHE A 21 28.57 -5.07 -50.22
N ALA A 22 28.56 -4.04 -51.06
CA ALA A 22 28.45 -2.72 -50.46
C ALA A 22 27.09 -2.72 -49.77
N ALA A 23 26.97 -2.27 -48.52
CA ALA A 23 25.72 -2.25 -47.74
C ALA A 23 24.48 -1.93 -48.61
N ASP A 24 23.84 -2.98 -49.15
CA ASP A 24 22.81 -2.86 -50.17
C ASP A 24 21.55 -2.34 -49.47
N ASN A 25 20.89 -1.36 -50.09
CA ASN A 25 19.63 -0.86 -49.57
C ASN A 25 18.61 -1.99 -49.45
N VAL A 26 17.93 -2.06 -48.30
CA VAL A 26 16.79 -2.94 -48.11
C VAL A 26 15.65 -2.44 -49.02
N THR A 27 15.15 -3.31 -49.89
CA THR A 27 14.13 -2.92 -50.88
C THR A 27 12.71 -2.98 -50.33
N SER A 28 12.46 -3.88 -49.37
CA SER A 28 11.13 -4.17 -48.84
C SER A 28 11.22 -4.85 -47.49
N LEU A 29 10.23 -4.61 -46.64
CA LEU A 29 9.98 -5.28 -45.37
C LEU A 29 8.59 -5.94 -45.39
N VAL A 30 8.27 -6.73 -44.37
CA VAL A 30 6.92 -7.22 -44.11
C VAL A 30 6.31 -6.52 -42.91
N GLU A 31 4.98 -6.47 -42.85
CA GLU A 31 4.25 -6.03 -41.65
C GLU A 31 4.62 -6.91 -40.45
N GLY A 32 4.76 -6.30 -39.28
CA GLY A 32 5.22 -6.94 -38.06
C GLY A 32 6.75 -7.03 -37.98
N THR A 33 7.21 -7.95 -37.13
CA THR A 33 8.63 -8.12 -36.80
C THR A 33 9.40 -8.80 -37.93
N ASN A 34 10.39 -8.12 -38.50
CA ASN A 34 11.22 -8.66 -39.57
C ASN A 34 12.36 -9.51 -39.01
N SER A 35 12.77 -10.56 -39.74
CA SER A 35 13.76 -11.53 -39.25
C SER A 35 15.22 -11.10 -39.38
N GLY A 36 15.50 -10.12 -40.24
CA GLY A 36 16.87 -9.68 -40.54
C GLY A 36 17.40 -8.62 -39.57
N LEU A 37 18.72 -8.62 -39.37
CA LEU A 37 19.44 -7.54 -38.70
C LEU A 37 19.96 -6.54 -39.74
N TYR A 38 19.54 -5.29 -39.61
CA TYR A 38 19.83 -4.23 -40.57
C TYR A 38 20.65 -3.12 -39.92
N GLN A 39 21.16 -2.19 -40.72
CA GLN A 39 21.84 -0.99 -40.21
C GLN A 39 21.15 0.26 -40.75
N LEU A 40 21.12 1.31 -39.93
CA LEU A 40 20.64 2.64 -40.31
C LEU A 40 21.84 3.48 -40.74
N LYS A 41 21.98 3.72 -42.04
CA LYS A 41 23.10 4.46 -42.64
C LYS A 41 22.70 5.90 -42.94
N THR A 42 23.49 6.86 -42.48
CA THR A 42 23.29 8.29 -42.77
C THR A 42 23.70 8.64 -44.20
N ASP A 43 23.23 9.76 -44.72
CA ASP A 43 23.73 10.39 -45.96
C ASP A 43 25.23 10.70 -45.94
N GLY A 44 25.79 10.96 -44.76
CA GLY A 44 27.23 11.08 -44.53
C GLY A 44 28.01 9.75 -44.62
N GLY A 45 27.32 8.62 -44.78
CA GLY A 45 27.90 7.29 -44.90
C GLY A 45 28.18 6.59 -43.57
N GLN A 46 27.78 7.18 -42.44
CA GLN A 46 28.00 6.67 -41.08
C GLN A 46 26.84 5.78 -40.65
N PHE A 47 27.03 4.93 -39.63
CA PHE A 47 26.00 4.03 -39.13
C PHE A 47 25.53 4.45 -37.75
N LEU A 48 24.21 4.53 -37.56
CA LEU A 48 23.60 4.81 -36.26
C LEU A 48 23.87 3.67 -35.28
N SER A 49 24.38 4.00 -34.11
CA SER A 49 24.73 3.06 -33.04
C SER A 49 24.31 3.57 -31.67
N ILE A 50 24.43 2.69 -30.67
CA ILE A 50 24.34 3.05 -29.25
C ILE A 50 25.71 2.81 -28.62
N ASN A 51 26.25 3.80 -27.92
CA ASN A 51 27.54 3.66 -27.24
C ASN A 51 27.39 2.91 -25.89
N GLU A 52 28.50 2.67 -25.20
CA GLU A 52 28.51 1.96 -23.92
C GLU A 52 27.74 2.69 -22.80
N ASP A 53 27.58 4.02 -22.92
CA ASP A 53 26.79 4.84 -21.98
C ASP A 53 25.27 4.82 -22.29
N GLY A 54 24.81 4.01 -23.26
CA GLY A 54 23.41 3.95 -23.66
C GLY A 54 22.93 5.12 -24.53
N LYS A 55 23.84 5.96 -25.03
CA LYS A 55 23.53 7.13 -25.85
C LYS A 55 23.66 6.87 -27.34
N LEU A 56 22.85 7.57 -28.14
CA LEU A 56 22.95 7.51 -29.59
C LEU A 56 24.26 8.10 -30.09
N SER A 57 24.88 7.39 -31.03
CA SER A 57 26.11 7.79 -31.69
C SER A 57 26.08 7.39 -33.16
N VAL A 58 27.09 7.80 -33.92
CA VAL A 58 27.34 7.32 -35.28
C VAL A 58 28.77 6.82 -35.38
N VAL A 59 28.99 5.77 -36.18
CA VAL A 59 30.31 5.19 -36.44
C VAL A 59 30.61 5.14 -37.93
N ASP A 60 31.88 5.37 -38.30
CA ASP A 60 32.33 5.42 -39.71
C ASP A 60 32.67 4.03 -40.28
N ALA A 61 33.06 3.08 -39.42
CA ALA A 61 33.48 1.73 -39.80
C ALA A 61 32.85 0.68 -38.88
N ILE A 62 32.55 -0.48 -39.46
CA ILE A 62 31.97 -1.63 -38.77
C ILE A 62 33.08 -2.66 -38.54
N GLU A 63 33.33 -2.97 -37.28
CA GLU A 63 34.35 -3.91 -36.83
C GLU A 63 33.72 -4.92 -35.85
N ALA A 64 34.45 -5.98 -35.51
CA ALA A 64 33.97 -7.01 -34.59
C ALA A 64 33.42 -6.41 -33.28
N ASP A 65 34.09 -5.39 -32.73
CA ASP A 65 33.79 -4.84 -31.42
C ASP A 65 32.56 -3.91 -31.40
N ASN A 66 32.20 -3.29 -32.54
CA ASN A 66 31.07 -2.35 -32.61
C ASN A 66 29.89 -2.85 -33.46
N VAL A 67 30.03 -3.97 -34.19
CA VAL A 67 28.97 -4.44 -35.10
C VAL A 67 27.65 -4.61 -34.36
N ALA A 68 27.64 -5.22 -33.18
CA ALA A 68 26.42 -5.45 -32.40
C ALA A 68 25.64 -4.16 -32.11
N SER A 69 26.33 -3.07 -31.76
CA SER A 69 25.70 -1.80 -31.40
C SER A 69 25.16 -1.02 -32.59
N THR A 70 25.44 -1.46 -33.82
CA THR A 70 24.94 -0.85 -35.07
C THR A 70 23.79 -1.64 -35.69
N LEU A 71 23.50 -2.84 -35.17
CA LEU A 71 22.50 -3.74 -35.72
C LEU A 71 21.12 -3.46 -35.12
N TRP A 72 20.17 -3.20 -36.01
CA TRP A 72 18.79 -2.88 -35.70
C TRP A 72 17.84 -3.93 -36.26
N CYS A 73 16.97 -4.36 -35.38
CA CYS A 73 15.78 -5.13 -35.63
C CYS A 73 14.63 -4.19 -35.99
N VAL A 74 13.84 -4.52 -37.02
CA VAL A 74 12.78 -3.62 -37.51
C VAL A 74 11.41 -4.27 -37.39
N THR A 75 10.52 -3.61 -36.66
CA THR A 75 9.09 -3.95 -36.61
C THR A 75 8.31 -2.87 -37.34
N VAL A 76 7.47 -3.28 -38.29
CA VAL A 76 6.62 -2.38 -39.07
C VAL A 76 5.19 -2.49 -38.56
N THR A 77 4.55 -1.35 -38.30
CA THR A 77 3.13 -1.29 -37.91
C THR A 77 2.34 -0.42 -38.86
N GLU A 78 1.22 -0.95 -39.37
CA GLU A 78 0.30 -0.23 -40.26
C GLU A 78 -0.80 0.50 -39.46
N GLU A 79 -0.97 1.81 -39.66
CA GLU A 79 -2.03 2.57 -38.98
C GLU A 79 -3.27 2.79 -39.86
N ASN A 80 -4.25 1.88 -39.82
CA ASN A 80 -5.52 2.00 -40.57
C ASN A 80 -5.34 2.19 -42.10
N LYS A 81 -6.40 1.99 -42.88
CA LYS A 81 -6.33 2.09 -44.34
C LYS A 81 -6.20 3.55 -44.80
N GLY A 82 -4.98 4.06 -44.90
CA GLY A 82 -4.67 5.35 -45.54
C GLY A 82 -3.58 6.23 -44.89
N LYS A 83 -3.04 5.85 -43.72
CA LYS A 83 -1.87 6.53 -43.13
C LYS A 83 -0.58 5.80 -43.46
N ALA A 84 0.56 6.51 -43.36
CA ALA A 84 1.88 5.89 -43.48
C ALA A 84 2.15 4.94 -42.30
N PRO A 85 2.86 3.83 -42.51
CA PRO A 85 3.31 2.96 -41.43
C PRO A 85 4.38 3.65 -40.57
N TYR A 86 4.54 3.17 -39.34
CA TYR A 86 5.68 3.52 -38.50
C TYR A 86 6.59 2.32 -38.26
N PHE A 87 7.84 2.60 -37.92
CA PHE A 87 8.92 1.63 -37.81
C PHE A 87 9.54 1.72 -36.42
N ASP A 88 9.54 0.61 -35.70
CA ASP A 88 10.28 0.47 -34.46
C ASP A 88 11.62 -0.19 -34.73
N PHE A 89 12.67 0.41 -34.16
CA PHE A 89 14.04 -0.05 -34.31
C PHE A 89 14.55 -0.55 -32.96
N VAL A 90 14.91 -1.82 -32.88
CA VAL A 90 15.44 -2.43 -31.67
C VAL A 90 16.92 -2.71 -31.86
N ASN A 91 17.78 -2.07 -31.07
CA ASN A 91 19.22 -2.27 -31.14
C ASN A 91 19.61 -3.60 -30.48
N LYS A 92 20.44 -4.40 -31.15
CA LYS A 92 20.86 -5.70 -30.60
C LYS A 92 22.00 -5.61 -29.59
N GLY A 93 22.98 -4.73 -29.81
CA GLY A 93 24.11 -4.57 -28.89
C GLY A 93 23.71 -3.96 -27.56
N ALA A 94 22.87 -2.91 -27.59
CA ALA A 94 22.35 -2.30 -26.36
C ALA A 94 21.16 -3.05 -25.76
N GLU A 95 20.52 -3.92 -26.54
CA GLU A 95 19.22 -4.54 -26.22
C GLU A 95 18.22 -3.47 -25.78
N ALA A 96 17.99 -2.48 -26.65
CA ALA A 96 17.13 -1.33 -26.35
C ALA A 96 16.26 -0.97 -27.56
N LEU A 97 14.99 -0.63 -27.31
CA LEU A 97 14.14 0.01 -28.30
C LEU A 97 14.65 1.45 -28.53
N LEU A 98 14.78 1.86 -29.79
CA LEU A 98 15.02 3.24 -30.16
C LEU A 98 13.82 4.07 -29.74
N SER A 99 13.91 4.61 -28.53
CA SER A 99 12.93 5.52 -27.93
C SER A 99 13.69 6.65 -27.26
N ILE A 100 13.05 7.80 -27.14
CA ILE A 100 13.62 8.97 -26.49
C ILE A 100 12.63 9.59 -25.52
N THR A 101 13.13 10.41 -24.61
CA THR A 101 12.31 11.22 -23.71
C THR A 101 12.37 12.71 -24.07
N MET A 102 11.25 13.41 -23.90
CA MET A 102 11.19 14.85 -24.12
C MET A 102 11.83 15.66 -22.98
N GLU A 103 12.18 15.03 -21.85
CA GLU A 103 12.79 15.68 -20.68
C GLU A 103 14.23 16.14 -20.92
N GLU A 104 14.92 15.60 -21.93
CA GLU A 104 16.29 16.00 -22.28
C GLU A 104 16.39 17.42 -22.86
N PHE A 105 15.27 18.01 -23.26
CA PHE A 105 15.24 19.38 -23.75
C PHE A 105 15.28 20.37 -22.58
N ALA A 106 16.28 21.25 -22.60
CA ALA A 106 16.27 22.43 -21.73
C ALA A 106 15.00 23.27 -21.97
N ALA A 107 14.53 23.97 -20.92
CA ALA A 107 13.31 24.76 -20.99
C ALA A 107 13.34 25.78 -22.15
N GLY A 108 12.38 25.68 -23.06
CA GLY A 108 12.27 26.54 -24.25
C GLY A 108 13.22 26.19 -25.41
N ALA A 109 14.09 25.19 -25.27
CA ALA A 109 14.98 24.75 -26.35
C ALA A 109 14.23 23.94 -27.41
N THR A 110 14.64 24.07 -28.68
CA THR A 110 14.13 23.29 -29.82
C THR A 110 15.12 22.23 -30.29
N ALA A 111 16.32 22.17 -29.71
CA ALA A 111 17.33 21.15 -29.95
C ALA A 111 18.09 20.80 -28.66
N THR A 112 18.58 19.57 -28.56
CA THR A 112 19.54 19.17 -27.53
C THR A 112 20.97 19.53 -27.93
N THR A 113 21.87 19.64 -26.95
CA THR A 113 23.30 19.94 -27.18
C THR A 113 24.21 18.72 -26.98
N VAL A 114 23.64 17.60 -26.53
CA VAL A 114 24.34 16.34 -26.25
C VAL A 114 23.57 15.19 -26.88
N ALA A 115 24.25 14.06 -27.04
CA ALA A 115 23.64 12.83 -27.50
C ALA A 115 22.51 12.37 -26.57
N PRO A 116 21.33 12.03 -27.11
CA PRO A 116 20.22 11.53 -26.32
C PRO A 116 20.51 10.13 -25.82
N GLU A 117 20.04 9.84 -24.61
CA GLU A 117 20.00 8.50 -24.05
C GLU A 117 18.84 7.72 -24.66
N VAL A 118 19.05 6.44 -24.93
CA VAL A 118 18.02 5.58 -25.51
C VAL A 118 17.11 5.05 -24.39
N GLY A 119 15.84 5.43 -24.47
CA GLY A 119 14.82 5.13 -23.48
C GLY A 119 13.81 6.27 -23.40
N GLY A 120 12.56 5.97 -23.08
CA GLY A 120 11.53 6.99 -22.87
C GLY A 120 10.18 6.65 -23.52
N GLU A 121 9.36 7.68 -23.65
CA GLU A 121 7.97 7.58 -24.06
C GLU A 121 7.75 7.72 -25.58
N VAL A 122 8.69 8.31 -26.31
CA VAL A 122 8.55 8.56 -27.76
C VAL A 122 9.22 7.44 -28.55
N SER A 123 8.43 6.72 -29.36
CA SER A 123 8.87 5.64 -30.27
C SER A 123 8.02 5.67 -31.55
N GLY A 124 8.07 4.65 -32.41
CA GLY A 124 7.31 4.61 -33.65
C GLY A 124 7.78 5.66 -34.67
N TRP A 125 8.83 5.34 -35.40
CA TRP A 125 9.50 6.31 -36.26
C TRP A 125 8.90 6.36 -37.66
N ALA A 126 8.60 7.57 -38.13
CA ALA A 126 8.36 7.85 -39.54
C ALA A 126 9.69 7.72 -40.28
N PHE A 127 9.82 6.66 -41.06
CA PHE A 127 11.01 6.36 -41.87
C PHE A 127 10.66 6.30 -43.36
N SER A 128 9.69 5.46 -43.75
CA SER A 128 9.27 5.30 -45.14
C SER A 128 7.75 5.36 -45.27
N PRO A 129 7.19 5.96 -46.34
CA PRO A 129 5.74 6.00 -46.52
C PRO A 129 5.12 4.63 -46.82
N THR A 130 5.93 3.64 -47.20
CA THR A 130 5.51 2.27 -47.54
C THR A 130 6.58 1.27 -47.09
N TYR A 131 6.20 0.07 -46.68
CA TYR A 131 7.14 -1.00 -46.31
C TYR A 131 7.35 -2.04 -47.42
N GLU A 132 6.37 -2.24 -48.32
CA GLU A 132 6.50 -3.15 -49.48
C GLU A 132 7.52 -2.66 -50.52
N THR A 133 7.81 -1.35 -50.53
CA THR A 133 8.85 -0.72 -51.36
C THR A 133 9.43 0.43 -50.55
N LEU A 134 10.58 0.20 -49.92
CA LEU A 134 11.21 1.20 -49.07
C LEU A 134 11.76 2.35 -49.91
N VAL A 135 11.44 3.56 -49.48
CA VAL A 135 12.08 4.80 -49.93
C VAL A 135 13.22 5.14 -48.98
N ASN A 136 14.43 5.28 -49.54
CA ASN A 136 15.67 5.61 -48.83
C ASN A 136 15.88 7.13 -48.68
N GLU A 137 16.95 7.51 -47.98
CA GLU A 137 17.35 8.91 -47.72
C GLU A 137 16.19 9.73 -47.14
N LYS A 138 15.63 9.23 -46.03
CA LYS A 138 14.53 9.89 -45.31
C LYS A 138 14.94 10.34 -43.91
N PRO A 139 14.43 11.48 -43.44
CA PRO A 139 14.61 11.87 -42.05
C PRO A 139 13.94 10.84 -41.14
N LEU A 140 14.49 10.65 -39.95
CA LEU A 140 13.94 9.75 -38.94
C LEU A 140 13.37 10.59 -37.77
N TYR A 141 12.05 10.61 -37.66
CA TYR A 141 11.33 11.42 -36.66
C TYR A 141 10.07 10.71 -36.16
N SER A 142 9.55 11.10 -35.00
CA SER A 142 8.31 10.60 -34.41
C SER A 142 7.43 11.74 -33.88
N TYR A 143 6.14 11.49 -33.76
CA TYR A 143 5.16 12.41 -33.21
C TYR A 143 5.10 12.25 -31.69
N PHE A 144 5.35 13.34 -30.95
CA PHE A 144 5.14 13.37 -29.49
C PHE A 144 3.85 14.12 -29.11
N THR A 145 3.27 14.87 -30.05
CA THR A 145 1.88 15.35 -30.02
C THR A 145 1.26 15.20 -31.41
N THR A 146 -0.02 15.57 -31.57
CA THR A 146 -0.73 15.44 -32.86
C THR A 146 -0.15 16.27 -34.00
N ASP A 147 0.53 17.38 -33.71
CA ASP A 147 1.02 18.35 -34.69
C ASP A 147 2.52 18.63 -34.58
N SER A 148 3.20 18.04 -33.60
CA SER A 148 4.61 18.29 -33.31
C SER A 148 5.43 17.00 -33.33
N VAL A 149 6.62 17.10 -33.91
CA VAL A 149 7.52 15.98 -34.16
C VAL A 149 8.90 16.24 -33.57
N VAL A 150 9.57 15.16 -33.20
CA VAL A 150 10.95 15.13 -32.72
C VAL A 150 11.73 14.12 -33.55
N GLY A 151 12.97 14.43 -33.89
CA GLY A 151 13.78 13.58 -34.78
C GLY A 151 15.26 13.83 -34.64
N PHE A 152 16.03 12.97 -35.31
CA PHE A 152 17.48 12.93 -35.19
C PHE A 152 18.17 13.81 -36.22
N VAL A 153 19.21 14.52 -35.79
CA VAL A 153 20.15 15.24 -36.66
C VAL A 153 21.57 14.94 -36.19
N VAL A 154 22.50 14.70 -37.11
CA VAL A 154 23.92 14.60 -36.80
C VAL A 154 24.55 15.98 -36.99
N ASP A 155 24.93 16.62 -35.88
CA ASP A 155 25.60 17.92 -35.86
C ASP A 155 27.05 17.75 -35.40
N ASN A 156 28.02 18.10 -36.26
CA ASN A 156 29.45 17.89 -36.02
C ASN A 156 29.82 16.47 -35.51
N GLY A 157 29.18 15.43 -36.05
CA GLY A 157 29.39 14.03 -35.67
C GLY A 157 28.67 13.59 -34.39
N THR A 158 27.91 14.46 -33.73
CA THR A 158 27.08 14.13 -32.57
C THR A 158 25.62 13.99 -32.97
N VAL A 159 24.96 12.90 -32.58
CA VAL A 159 23.50 12.76 -32.76
C VAL A 159 22.80 13.70 -31.78
N VAL A 160 21.93 14.59 -32.24
CA VAL A 160 21.13 15.48 -31.40
C VAL A 160 19.65 15.36 -31.76
N LEU A 161 18.78 15.66 -30.80
CA LEU A 161 17.34 15.74 -31.03
C LEU A 161 16.97 17.16 -31.43
N LYS A 162 16.08 17.29 -32.43
CA LYS A 162 15.37 18.54 -32.74
C LYS A 162 13.87 18.32 -32.65
N LYS A 163 13.11 19.35 -32.26
CA LYS A 163 11.64 19.32 -32.28
C LYS A 163 11.07 20.51 -33.03
N ASP A 164 9.98 20.28 -33.76
CA ASP A 164 9.30 21.27 -34.59
C ASP A 164 7.85 20.83 -34.91
N LEU A 165 7.10 21.65 -35.64
CA LEU A 165 5.83 21.27 -36.23
C LEU A 165 6.03 20.18 -37.29
N ALA A 166 5.09 19.24 -37.37
CA ALA A 166 5.08 18.15 -38.33
C ALA A 166 5.18 18.62 -39.78
N SER A 167 4.61 19.79 -40.11
CA SER A 167 4.70 20.42 -41.43
C SER A 167 6.13 20.79 -41.85
N ASN A 168 7.04 20.95 -40.88
CA ASN A 168 8.42 21.38 -41.10
C ASN A 168 9.41 20.20 -41.07
N ALA A 169 8.95 18.96 -40.82
CA ALA A 169 9.81 17.80 -40.60
C ALA A 169 10.88 17.62 -41.70
N ALA A 170 10.47 17.78 -42.98
CA ALA A 170 11.37 17.61 -44.12
C ALA A 170 12.50 18.66 -44.20
N THR A 171 12.33 19.85 -43.60
CA THR A 171 13.33 20.92 -43.60
C THR A 171 14.14 20.97 -42.32
N THR A 172 13.57 20.53 -41.19
CA THR A 172 14.21 20.61 -39.88
C THR A 172 15.17 19.45 -39.63
N PHE A 173 14.81 18.24 -40.07
CA PHE A 173 15.63 17.04 -39.94
C PHE A 173 16.52 16.88 -41.17
N THR A 174 17.67 17.56 -41.16
CA THR A 174 18.58 17.63 -42.32
C THR A 174 19.38 16.35 -42.56
N THR A 175 19.55 15.51 -41.53
CA THR A 175 20.21 14.21 -41.67
C THR A 175 19.20 13.18 -42.14
N THR A 176 19.54 12.49 -43.22
CA THR A 176 18.70 11.43 -43.77
C THR A 176 19.31 10.05 -43.52
N PHE A 177 18.44 9.04 -43.44
CA PHE A 177 18.80 7.65 -43.16
C PHE A 177 18.30 6.74 -44.27
N SER A 178 19.07 5.67 -44.53
CA SER A 178 18.71 4.54 -45.38
C SER A 178 18.86 3.26 -44.59
N LEU A 179 17.94 2.31 -44.79
CA LEU A 179 18.02 0.99 -44.17
C LEU A 179 18.83 0.08 -45.09
N VAL A 180 19.94 -0.44 -44.61
CA VAL A 180 20.86 -1.26 -45.40
C VAL A 180 21.05 -2.64 -44.79
N LYS A 181 21.37 -3.62 -45.63
CA LYS A 181 21.87 -4.92 -45.16
C LYS A 181 23.24 -4.70 -44.52
N ALA A 182 23.50 -5.43 -43.44
CA ALA A 182 24.78 -5.38 -42.75
C ALA A 182 25.85 -6.13 -43.56
N ASP A 183 27.00 -5.51 -43.72
CA ASP A 183 28.15 -6.13 -44.37
C ASP A 183 28.75 -7.24 -43.48
N ALA A 184 29.54 -8.12 -44.10
CA ALA A 184 30.19 -9.20 -43.40
C ALA A 184 31.29 -8.67 -42.46
N VAL A 185 31.41 -9.28 -41.28
CA VAL A 185 32.40 -8.89 -40.27
C VAL A 185 33.23 -10.10 -39.85
N THR A 186 34.56 -9.95 -39.79
CA THR A 186 35.44 -10.97 -39.20
C THR A 186 35.33 -10.89 -37.67
N LEU A 187 35.04 -12.00 -37.01
CA LEU A 187 34.92 -12.05 -35.55
C LEU A 187 36.26 -12.42 -34.90
N ASN A 188 36.62 -11.69 -33.84
CA ASN A 188 37.73 -12.03 -32.94
C ASN A 188 37.28 -13.06 -31.87
N ALA A 189 38.21 -13.54 -31.05
CA ALA A 189 37.92 -14.55 -30.03
C ALA A 189 36.85 -14.09 -29.03
N LYS A 190 36.93 -12.83 -28.57
CA LYS A 190 35.96 -12.23 -27.63
C LYS A 190 34.54 -12.33 -28.19
N GLN A 191 34.33 -11.89 -29.43
CA GLN A 191 33.00 -11.87 -30.04
C GLN A 191 32.45 -13.24 -30.42
N ILE A 192 33.31 -14.21 -30.69
CA ILE A 192 32.90 -15.61 -30.82
C ILE A 192 32.45 -16.15 -29.47
N ASN A 193 33.27 -15.98 -28.43
CA ASN A 193 33.05 -16.51 -27.09
C ASN A 193 31.82 -15.93 -26.40
N THR A 194 31.55 -14.63 -26.58
CA THR A 194 30.36 -13.95 -26.05
C THR A 194 29.15 -14.05 -26.98
N LYS A 195 29.33 -14.60 -28.19
CA LYS A 195 28.36 -14.54 -29.30
C LYS A 195 27.81 -13.12 -29.49
N LEU A 196 28.71 -12.14 -29.64
CA LEU A 196 28.38 -10.71 -29.75
C LEU A 196 27.62 -10.16 -28.51
N GLY A 197 27.96 -10.65 -27.32
CA GLY A 197 27.46 -10.13 -26.04
C GLY A 197 26.23 -10.82 -25.45
N ILE A 198 25.64 -11.81 -26.12
CA ILE A 198 24.44 -12.52 -25.61
C ILE A 198 24.75 -13.56 -24.52
N GLN A 199 26.03 -13.95 -24.39
CA GLN A 199 26.48 -14.88 -23.35
C GLN A 199 27.80 -14.41 -22.71
N LYS A 200 28.10 -14.98 -21.53
CA LYS A 200 29.40 -14.80 -20.88
C LYS A 200 30.50 -15.43 -21.73
N GLU A 201 31.68 -14.80 -21.71
CA GLU A 201 32.83 -15.22 -22.52
C GLU A 201 33.27 -16.67 -22.22
N ASP A 202 33.17 -17.12 -20.97
CA ASP A 202 33.56 -18.46 -20.55
C ASP A 202 32.43 -19.50 -20.66
N ALA A 203 31.23 -19.14 -21.13
CA ALA A 203 30.09 -20.03 -21.26
C ALA A 203 30.33 -21.18 -22.26
N GLY A 204 31.25 -20.99 -23.21
CA GLY A 204 31.53 -21.93 -24.29
C GLY A 204 30.52 -21.82 -25.42
N VAL A 205 30.97 -22.09 -26.64
CA VAL A 205 30.20 -21.84 -27.86
C VAL A 205 29.77 -23.17 -28.49
N LYS A 206 28.52 -23.21 -28.94
CA LYS A 206 28.00 -24.20 -29.89
C LYS A 206 27.28 -23.50 -31.03
N LEU A 207 27.54 -23.94 -32.25
CA LEU A 207 26.96 -23.42 -33.47
C LEU A 207 25.92 -24.38 -34.04
N THR A 208 25.02 -23.88 -34.87
CA THR A 208 24.01 -24.72 -35.55
C THR A 208 24.41 -24.92 -36.99
N PHE A 209 24.44 -26.18 -37.44
CA PHE A 209 24.74 -26.56 -38.82
C PHE A 209 23.49 -27.12 -39.49
N THR A 210 23.22 -26.69 -40.73
CA THR A 210 22.11 -27.22 -41.54
C THR A 210 22.59 -27.48 -42.98
N PRO A 211 22.77 -28.74 -43.41
CA PRO A 211 22.71 -29.97 -42.61
C PRO A 211 23.94 -30.18 -41.70
N ASP A 212 23.78 -30.91 -40.58
CA ASP A 212 24.88 -31.31 -39.69
C ASP A 212 25.37 -32.75 -39.93
N ALA A 213 26.44 -33.16 -39.22
CA ALA A 213 26.93 -34.54 -39.13
C ALA A 213 25.81 -35.50 -38.73
N ASN A 214 25.72 -36.63 -39.43
CA ASN A 214 24.62 -37.57 -39.29
C ASN A 214 25.09 -39.01 -39.48
N LYS A 215 24.60 -39.92 -38.61
CA LYS A 215 24.91 -41.37 -38.65
C LYS A 215 26.41 -41.69 -38.73
N THR A 216 27.23 -40.93 -38.03
CA THR A 216 28.69 -41.12 -37.93
C THR A 216 29.12 -41.08 -36.47
N SER A 217 30.25 -41.72 -36.14
CA SER A 217 30.90 -41.59 -34.82
C SER A 217 31.79 -40.36 -34.71
N LEU A 218 32.10 -39.69 -35.84
CA LEU A 218 32.87 -38.46 -35.87
C LEU A 218 31.99 -37.28 -35.47
N LYS A 219 32.28 -36.69 -34.33
CA LYS A 219 31.52 -35.55 -33.83
C LYS A 219 31.87 -34.28 -34.60
N ASN A 220 30.87 -33.41 -34.81
CA ASN A 220 31.12 -32.05 -35.25
C ASN A 220 31.72 -31.23 -34.08
N PRO A 221 32.97 -30.74 -34.21
CA PRO A 221 33.63 -30.01 -33.12
C PRO A 221 32.98 -28.65 -32.81
N PHE A 222 32.13 -28.14 -33.70
CA PHE A 222 31.48 -26.83 -33.56
C PHE A 222 30.01 -26.90 -33.11
N SER A 223 29.28 -27.97 -33.43
CA SER A 223 27.85 -28.10 -33.11
C SER A 223 27.51 -29.19 -32.09
N GLN A 224 28.41 -30.16 -31.88
CA GLN A 224 28.19 -31.28 -30.95
C GLN A 224 29.08 -31.19 -29.70
N GLU A 225 30.07 -30.30 -29.68
CA GLU A 225 30.97 -30.04 -28.55
C GLU A 225 31.00 -28.53 -28.24
N PHE A 226 31.19 -28.16 -26.96
CA PHE A 226 31.40 -26.77 -26.57
C PHE A 226 32.86 -26.38 -26.79
N PHE A 227 33.10 -25.23 -27.40
CA PHE A 227 34.45 -24.72 -27.63
C PHE A 227 34.67 -23.30 -27.09
N LEU A 228 35.93 -22.92 -26.94
CA LEU A 228 36.38 -21.54 -26.69
C LEU A 228 37.35 -21.13 -27.79
N ALA A 229 37.27 -19.86 -28.21
CA ALA A 229 38.17 -19.24 -29.15
C ALA A 229 39.29 -18.49 -28.41
N ALA A 230 40.47 -18.41 -29.02
CA ALA A 230 41.59 -17.59 -28.57
C ALA A 230 42.23 -16.88 -29.77
N ASP A 231 42.57 -15.60 -29.64
CA ASP A 231 43.09 -14.82 -30.77
C ASP A 231 44.40 -15.39 -31.31
N ALA A 232 44.55 -15.29 -32.63
CA ALA A 232 45.76 -15.60 -33.37
C ALA A 232 46.19 -14.40 -34.22
N GLU A 233 47.28 -14.56 -34.98
CA GLU A 233 47.74 -13.54 -35.92
C GLU A 233 46.78 -13.41 -37.12
N ASP A 234 46.71 -12.22 -37.72
CA ASP A 234 45.97 -11.92 -38.96
C ASP A 234 44.44 -12.13 -38.88
N GLU A 235 43.79 -11.78 -37.77
CA GLU A 235 42.33 -11.92 -37.54
C GLU A 235 41.81 -13.38 -37.45
N PHE A 236 42.70 -14.37 -37.41
CA PHE A 236 42.35 -15.77 -37.16
C PHE A 236 42.19 -16.05 -35.66
N VAL A 237 41.52 -17.16 -35.33
CA VAL A 237 41.40 -17.68 -33.96
C VAL A 237 41.82 -19.13 -33.89
N TYR A 238 42.32 -19.55 -32.73
CA TYR A 238 42.43 -20.95 -32.36
C TYR A 238 41.17 -21.39 -31.62
N ILE A 239 40.86 -22.68 -31.71
CA ILE A 239 39.69 -23.28 -31.06
C ILE A 239 40.16 -24.35 -30.06
N THR A 240 39.66 -24.29 -28.83
CA THR A 240 39.87 -25.34 -27.81
C THR A 240 38.55 -25.92 -27.36
N ARG A 241 38.52 -27.22 -27.07
CA ARG A 241 37.35 -27.86 -26.49
C ARG A 241 37.22 -27.48 -25.03
N LYS A 242 36.04 -26.99 -24.62
CA LYS A 242 35.80 -26.48 -23.26
C LYS A 242 35.96 -27.55 -22.17
N GLU A 243 35.61 -28.80 -22.45
CA GLU A 243 35.63 -29.89 -21.46
C GLU A 243 37.04 -30.23 -20.95
N ASP A 244 38.04 -30.25 -21.83
CA ASP A 244 39.40 -30.72 -21.52
C ASP A 244 40.53 -29.81 -22.06
N ALA A 245 40.20 -28.62 -22.56
CA ALA A 245 41.11 -27.60 -23.10
C ALA A 245 41.99 -28.04 -24.29
N LYS A 246 41.66 -29.16 -24.94
CA LYS A 246 42.40 -29.66 -26.11
C LYS A 246 42.20 -28.77 -27.33
N ALA A 247 43.27 -28.52 -28.07
CA ALA A 247 43.25 -27.62 -29.22
C ALA A 247 42.86 -28.35 -30.52
N LEU A 248 41.87 -27.80 -31.22
CA LEU A 248 41.35 -28.33 -32.48
C LEU A 248 42.26 -27.98 -33.65
N PHE A 249 42.51 -28.95 -34.54
CA PHE A 249 43.18 -28.72 -35.81
C PHE A 249 42.63 -29.65 -36.90
N VAL A 250 42.89 -29.31 -38.16
CA VAL A 250 42.62 -30.19 -39.31
C VAL A 250 43.77 -31.16 -39.52
N ASP A 251 43.49 -32.45 -39.41
CA ASP A 251 44.46 -33.52 -39.64
C ASP A 251 44.85 -33.58 -41.13
N THR A 252 46.09 -34.00 -41.40
CA THR A 252 46.57 -34.27 -42.76
C THR A 252 46.03 -35.59 -43.32
N ALA A 253 45.54 -36.47 -42.44
CA ALA A 253 44.96 -37.76 -42.82
C ALA A 253 43.51 -37.63 -43.30
N PHE A 254 43.14 -38.49 -44.26
CA PHE A 254 41.76 -38.58 -44.76
C PHE A 254 40.87 -39.45 -43.88
N ILE A 255 39.60 -39.06 -43.74
CA ILE A 255 38.54 -39.80 -43.05
C ILE A 255 38.22 -41.12 -43.76
N ASN A 256 38.34 -41.15 -45.09
CA ASN A 256 37.92 -42.27 -45.94
C ASN A 256 39.03 -42.74 -46.88
N THR A 257 38.93 -43.99 -47.32
CA THR A 257 39.94 -44.67 -48.17
C THR A 257 39.50 -44.86 -49.62
N THR A 258 38.23 -44.60 -49.93
CA THR A 258 37.64 -44.72 -51.28
C THR A 258 36.66 -43.58 -51.55
N GLY A 259 36.54 -43.16 -52.81
CA GLY A 259 35.65 -42.05 -53.21
C GLY A 259 36.35 -40.69 -53.20
N SER A 260 35.60 -39.59 -53.06
CA SER A 260 36.17 -38.27 -52.79
C SER A 260 36.77 -38.26 -51.39
N MET A 261 38.02 -37.83 -51.24
CA MET A 261 38.74 -37.86 -49.96
C MET A 261 38.37 -36.63 -49.11
N PHE A 262 38.18 -36.83 -47.81
CA PHE A 262 37.78 -35.77 -46.86
C PHE A 262 38.76 -35.69 -45.68
N LEU A 263 39.21 -34.48 -45.32
CA LEU A 263 40.11 -34.26 -44.18
C LEU A 263 39.36 -34.40 -42.83
N ALA A 264 40.06 -34.91 -41.82
CA ALA A 264 39.51 -35.09 -40.47
C ALA A 264 39.79 -33.89 -39.55
N PHE A 265 38.90 -33.67 -38.58
CA PHE A 265 39.19 -32.84 -37.42
C PHE A 265 39.78 -33.70 -36.30
N ASN A 266 40.82 -33.19 -35.63
CA ASN A 266 41.50 -33.89 -34.54
C ASN A 266 41.96 -32.89 -33.46
N TYR A 267 42.44 -33.42 -32.33
CA TYR A 267 42.77 -32.63 -31.15
C TYR A 267 44.21 -32.85 -30.69
N MET A 268 44.92 -31.75 -30.43
CA MET A 268 46.19 -31.77 -29.71
C MET A 268 45.96 -31.58 -28.21
N ASN A 269 46.91 -32.02 -27.37
CA ASN A 269 46.77 -32.02 -25.91
C ASN A 269 46.38 -30.65 -25.34
N ASP A 270 46.91 -29.57 -25.91
CA ASP A 270 46.66 -28.19 -25.52
C ASP A 270 47.05 -27.23 -26.66
N LEU A 271 46.78 -25.94 -26.45
CA LEU A 271 47.05 -24.89 -27.44
C LEU A 271 48.55 -24.61 -27.63
N ASP A 272 49.37 -24.76 -26.59
CA ASP A 272 50.81 -24.50 -26.66
C ASP A 272 51.51 -25.58 -27.51
N ALA A 273 51.09 -26.84 -27.35
CA ALA A 273 51.54 -27.95 -28.17
C ALA A 273 51.20 -27.71 -29.66
N LEU A 274 49.99 -27.24 -29.95
CA LEU A 274 49.57 -26.95 -31.33
C LEU A 274 50.41 -25.81 -31.94
N LYS A 275 50.62 -24.72 -31.19
CA LYS A 275 51.44 -23.57 -31.62
C LYS A 275 52.91 -23.93 -31.86
N ALA A 276 53.45 -24.91 -31.11
CA ALA A 276 54.81 -25.40 -31.29
C ALA A 276 54.96 -26.43 -32.42
N SER A 277 53.86 -26.94 -32.98
CA SER A 277 53.87 -27.97 -34.02
C SER A 277 53.95 -27.39 -35.43
N SER A 278 54.28 -28.23 -36.42
CA SER A 278 54.15 -27.88 -37.84
C SER A 278 52.71 -27.73 -38.32
N LEU A 279 51.72 -28.05 -37.47
CA LEU A 279 50.29 -27.95 -37.74
C LEU A 279 49.67 -26.68 -37.13
N LYS A 280 50.48 -25.72 -36.64
CA LYS A 280 50.00 -24.44 -36.08
C LYS A 280 48.92 -23.80 -36.95
N GLU A 281 49.16 -23.66 -38.25
CA GLU A 281 48.22 -23.01 -39.19
C GLU A 281 47.01 -23.87 -39.55
N HIS A 282 47.06 -25.20 -39.34
CA HIS A 282 45.91 -26.10 -39.50
C HIS A 282 44.88 -25.93 -38.37
N GLY A 283 45.25 -25.27 -37.29
CA GLY A 283 44.36 -24.94 -36.17
C GLY A 283 43.96 -23.46 -36.10
N GLN A 284 44.30 -22.67 -37.12
CA GLN A 284 43.87 -21.27 -37.23
C GLN A 284 42.63 -21.18 -38.10
N PHE A 285 41.56 -20.63 -37.54
CA PHE A 285 40.25 -20.52 -38.17
C PHE A 285 39.86 -19.05 -38.36
N LEU A 286 39.33 -18.72 -39.54
CA LEU A 286 38.72 -17.42 -39.82
C LEU A 286 37.22 -17.54 -39.66
N PHE A 287 36.62 -16.68 -38.83
CA PHE A 287 35.18 -16.64 -38.60
C PHE A 287 34.62 -15.37 -39.23
N THR A 288 33.87 -15.49 -40.31
CA THR A 288 33.21 -14.36 -40.98
C THR A 288 31.71 -14.44 -40.79
N TYR A 289 31.15 -13.45 -40.12
CA TYR A 289 29.74 -13.36 -39.75
C TYR A 289 28.97 -12.41 -40.68
N PHE A 290 27.76 -12.81 -41.05
CA PHE A 290 26.85 -12.09 -41.95
C PHE A 290 25.57 -11.77 -41.17
N PRO A 291 25.48 -10.59 -40.52
CA PRO A 291 24.46 -10.33 -39.51
C PRO A 291 23.02 -10.38 -40.03
N THR A 292 22.77 -9.87 -41.24
CA THR A 292 21.39 -9.78 -41.78
C THR A 292 20.69 -11.12 -41.88
N ASN A 293 21.42 -12.22 -42.08
CA ASN A 293 20.84 -13.55 -42.21
C ASN A 293 21.24 -14.50 -41.08
N ASP A 294 21.94 -14.01 -40.04
CA ASP A 294 22.63 -14.82 -39.01
C ASP A 294 23.38 -16.01 -39.62
N SER A 295 24.24 -15.72 -40.60
CA SER A 295 25.06 -16.74 -41.27
C SER A 295 26.52 -16.57 -40.90
N LEU A 296 27.19 -17.69 -40.67
CA LEU A 296 28.61 -17.76 -40.39
C LEU A 296 29.31 -18.54 -41.50
N VAL A 297 30.53 -18.11 -41.83
CA VAL A 297 31.49 -18.83 -42.67
C VAL A 297 32.71 -19.08 -41.82
N ILE A 298 33.18 -20.34 -41.80
CA ILE A 298 34.40 -20.73 -41.10
C ILE A 298 35.37 -21.29 -42.12
N GLN A 299 36.59 -20.78 -42.16
CA GLN A 299 37.66 -21.27 -43.02
C GLN A 299 38.93 -21.56 -42.23
N VAL A 300 39.78 -22.43 -42.75
CA VAL A 300 41.06 -22.82 -42.12
C VAL A 300 42.22 -22.16 -42.83
N LYS A 301 43.16 -21.54 -42.08
CA LYS A 301 44.25 -20.74 -42.63
C LYS A 301 45.07 -21.51 -43.65
N THR A 302 45.61 -22.66 -43.26
CA THR A 302 46.38 -23.54 -44.15
C THR A 302 45.91 -24.97 -44.02
N ILE A 303 45.70 -25.66 -45.14
CA ILE A 303 45.51 -27.12 -45.16
C ILE A 303 46.58 -27.78 -46.03
N ILE A 304 47.00 -28.97 -45.62
CA ILE A 304 47.95 -29.83 -46.31
C ILE A 304 47.34 -31.22 -46.36
N GLU A 305 47.11 -31.74 -47.56
CA GLU A 305 46.56 -33.07 -47.77
C GLU A 305 47.68 -34.11 -47.85
N ALA A 306 47.49 -35.28 -47.26
CA ALA A 306 48.37 -36.42 -47.49
C ALA A 306 48.38 -36.80 -49.00
N PRO A 307 49.54 -37.10 -49.60
CA PRO A 307 49.62 -37.44 -51.01
C PRO A 307 48.82 -38.72 -51.32
N THR A 308 48.02 -38.69 -52.38
CA THR A 308 47.07 -39.77 -52.77
C THR A 308 47.71 -40.93 -53.55
N ALA A 309 49.03 -40.92 -53.79
CA ALA A 309 49.74 -41.96 -54.55
C ALA A 309 51.10 -42.33 -53.92
N ASP A 310 51.48 -43.60 -54.03
CA ASP A 310 52.82 -44.12 -53.68
C ASP A 310 53.89 -43.47 -54.58
N GLY A 311 54.43 -42.34 -54.14
CA GLY A 311 55.51 -41.61 -54.78
C GLY A 311 55.83 -40.31 -54.05
N TRP A 312 57.12 -39.95 -53.98
CA TRP A 312 57.63 -38.73 -53.31
C TRP A 312 57.18 -37.43 -54.01
N LYS A 313 55.89 -37.10 -53.95
CA LYS A 313 55.37 -35.77 -54.24
C LYS A 313 55.18 -35.04 -52.91
N ALA A 314 55.78 -33.86 -52.77
CA ALA A 314 55.50 -32.98 -51.65
C ALA A 314 54.03 -32.55 -51.72
N ALA A 315 53.33 -32.59 -50.59
CA ALA A 315 51.98 -32.05 -50.46
C ALA A 315 52.03 -30.53 -50.68
N THR A 316 51.12 -29.99 -51.49
CA THR A 316 51.02 -28.55 -51.74
C THR A 316 50.07 -27.93 -50.72
N PRO A 317 50.52 -26.99 -49.86
CA PRO A 317 49.61 -26.30 -48.95
C PRO A 317 48.64 -25.39 -49.72
N THR A 318 47.38 -25.34 -49.31
CA THR A 318 46.44 -24.28 -49.70
C THR A 318 46.21 -23.35 -48.52
N THR A 319 46.63 -22.09 -48.69
CA THR A 319 46.53 -21.06 -47.66
C THR A 319 45.53 -19.97 -48.04
N ILE A 320 44.84 -19.42 -47.05
CA ILE A 320 44.00 -18.22 -47.12
C ILE A 320 44.57 -17.11 -46.23
N THR A 321 44.26 -15.88 -46.59
CA THR A 321 44.61 -14.64 -45.88
C THR A 321 43.37 -13.84 -45.51
N ALA A 322 42.25 -14.03 -46.23
CA ALA A 322 40.97 -13.40 -45.95
C ALA A 322 39.81 -14.27 -46.48
N ASN A 323 38.58 -13.93 -46.10
CA ASN A 323 37.38 -14.64 -46.56
C ASN A 323 37.26 -14.71 -48.09
N ALA A 324 37.74 -13.67 -48.80
CA ALA A 324 37.69 -13.55 -50.25
C ALA A 324 38.54 -14.57 -51.04
N ASP A 325 39.39 -15.36 -50.38
CA ASP A 325 40.21 -16.39 -51.03
C ASP A 325 39.42 -17.63 -51.48
N ASP A 326 38.15 -17.71 -51.09
CA ASP A 326 37.12 -18.67 -51.49
C ASP A 326 37.49 -20.17 -51.46
N LYS A 327 38.21 -20.62 -50.43
CA LYS A 327 38.63 -22.02 -50.24
C LYS A 327 38.77 -22.35 -48.75
N ASN A 328 39.10 -23.62 -48.46
CA ASN A 328 39.33 -24.13 -47.11
C ASN A 328 38.12 -23.99 -46.16
N TYR A 329 36.89 -24.12 -46.68
CA TYR A 329 35.67 -23.98 -45.86
C TYR A 329 35.45 -25.18 -44.96
N VAL A 330 35.10 -24.93 -43.71
CA VAL A 330 34.45 -25.93 -42.86
C VAL A 330 33.07 -26.21 -43.45
N THR A 331 32.82 -27.45 -43.83
CA THR A 331 31.58 -27.86 -44.49
C THR A 331 31.14 -29.27 -44.10
N VAL A 332 29.94 -29.66 -44.50
CA VAL A 332 29.39 -30.99 -44.25
C VAL A 332 29.23 -31.71 -45.58
N GLN A 333 29.80 -32.92 -45.68
CA GLN A 333 29.82 -33.73 -46.89
C GLN A 333 29.13 -35.07 -46.66
N ASP A 334 28.45 -35.58 -47.69
CA ASP A 334 27.88 -36.92 -47.69
C ASP A 334 29.01 -37.95 -47.92
N LEU A 335 29.41 -38.66 -46.87
CA LEU A 335 30.35 -39.78 -46.97
C LEU A 335 29.69 -40.98 -47.69
N VAL A 336 28.41 -41.25 -47.38
CA VAL A 336 27.55 -42.19 -48.10
C VAL A 336 26.19 -41.54 -48.33
N LYS A 337 25.96 -41.08 -49.56
CA LYS A 337 24.79 -40.28 -49.93
C LYS A 337 23.45 -41.00 -49.77
N GLU A 338 23.39 -42.28 -50.11
CA GLU A 338 22.15 -43.09 -50.03
C GLU A 338 21.69 -43.26 -48.57
N ASP A 339 22.64 -43.46 -47.65
CA ASP A 339 22.37 -43.65 -46.23
C ASP A 339 22.32 -42.34 -45.43
N GLN A 340 22.61 -41.21 -46.08
CA GLN A 340 22.76 -39.89 -45.46
C GLN A 340 23.81 -39.88 -44.34
N ILE A 341 24.88 -40.65 -44.49
CA ILE A 341 26.04 -40.61 -43.58
C ILE A 341 26.83 -39.35 -43.93
N ARG A 342 26.87 -38.40 -42.99
CA ARG A 342 27.48 -37.08 -43.18
C ARG A 342 28.59 -36.82 -42.19
N VAL A 343 29.67 -36.24 -42.66
CA VAL A 343 30.83 -35.85 -41.85
C VAL A 343 31.16 -34.38 -42.06
N VAL A 344 31.68 -33.73 -41.03
CA VAL A 344 32.24 -32.38 -41.13
C VAL A 344 33.67 -32.51 -41.63
N THR A 345 34.03 -31.71 -42.61
CA THR A 345 35.35 -31.73 -43.25
C THR A 345 35.69 -30.35 -43.82
N ILE A 346 36.81 -30.26 -44.54
CA ILE A 346 37.21 -29.06 -45.28
C ILE A 346 36.91 -29.25 -46.77
N GLY A 347 36.32 -28.24 -47.40
CA GLY A 347 35.99 -28.26 -48.82
C GLY A 347 36.33 -26.96 -49.55
N GLU A 348 36.35 -27.04 -50.88
CA GLU A 348 36.50 -25.88 -51.77
C GLU A 348 35.24 -25.00 -51.80
N LYS A 349 34.11 -25.50 -51.30
CA LYS A 349 32.82 -24.79 -51.29
C LYS A 349 32.10 -24.98 -49.97
N LYS A 350 31.31 -23.97 -49.58
CA LYS A 350 30.33 -24.07 -48.51
C LYS A 350 29.09 -24.84 -48.99
N GLU A 351 28.82 -25.99 -48.37
CA GLU A 351 27.63 -26.83 -48.62
C GLU A 351 26.72 -26.99 -47.38
N THR A 352 27.03 -26.30 -46.28
CA THR A 352 26.20 -26.24 -45.06
C THR A 352 26.00 -24.80 -44.63
N ASP A 353 24.82 -24.48 -44.13
CA ASP A 353 24.58 -23.23 -43.42
C ASP A 353 25.06 -23.39 -41.98
N ILE A 354 25.80 -22.39 -41.50
CA ILE A 354 26.30 -22.32 -40.12
C ILE A 354 25.70 -21.05 -39.53
N VAL A 355 25.12 -21.16 -38.34
CA VAL A 355 24.41 -20.06 -37.67
C VAL A 355 25.08 -19.80 -36.32
N LEU A 356 25.36 -18.53 -36.01
CA LEU A 356 25.95 -18.11 -34.73
C LEU A 356 24.90 -18.20 -33.61
N GLY A 357 23.65 -17.85 -33.94
CA GLY A 357 22.52 -17.78 -33.03
C GLY A 357 22.27 -16.36 -32.53
N PHE A 358 22.83 -15.35 -33.19
CA PHE A 358 22.55 -13.94 -32.90
C PHE A 358 21.30 -13.50 -33.69
N THR A 359 20.18 -14.21 -33.52
CA THR A 359 18.93 -14.01 -34.30
C THR A 359 17.89 -13.09 -33.64
N SER A 360 16.98 -12.57 -34.49
CA SER A 360 15.64 -12.01 -34.17
C SER A 360 15.58 -10.73 -33.32
N CYS A 361 14.38 -10.13 -33.21
CA CYS A 361 14.13 -8.94 -32.37
C CYS A 361 13.97 -9.26 -30.87
N LYS A 362 14.13 -10.53 -30.49
CA LYS A 362 14.05 -11.01 -29.10
C LYS A 362 15.34 -11.74 -28.75
N GLU A 363 15.64 -11.83 -27.46
CA GLU A 363 16.74 -12.68 -26.99
C GLU A 363 16.39 -14.14 -27.27
N SER A 364 17.30 -14.85 -27.96
CA SER A 364 17.23 -16.30 -28.12
C SER A 364 18.04 -16.95 -27.00
N ASP A 365 17.46 -17.97 -26.36
CA ASP A 365 18.11 -18.92 -25.43
C ASP A 365 19.15 -18.33 -24.48
N THR A 366 18.69 -17.48 -23.56
CA THR A 366 19.47 -17.03 -22.40
C THR A 366 18.91 -17.63 -21.10
N ASP A 367 19.77 -17.80 -20.10
CA ASP A 367 19.36 -18.08 -18.71
C ASP A 367 19.07 -16.80 -17.92
N ARG A 368 19.27 -15.61 -18.52
CA ARG A 368 18.93 -14.32 -17.93
C ARG A 368 17.43 -14.21 -17.66
N VAL A 369 17.09 -13.69 -16.49
CA VAL A 369 15.73 -13.35 -16.10
C VAL A 369 15.74 -12.03 -15.36
N SER A 370 14.61 -11.33 -15.44
CA SER A 370 14.38 -10.10 -14.70
C SER A 370 13.43 -10.34 -13.52
N LEU A 371 13.40 -9.36 -12.61
CA LEU A 371 12.39 -9.26 -11.56
C LEU A 371 11.42 -8.14 -11.95
N GLU A 372 10.13 -8.36 -11.71
CA GLU A 372 9.13 -7.31 -11.82
C GLU A 372 9.47 -6.11 -10.91
N ASP A 373 9.06 -4.91 -11.29
CA ASP A 373 9.25 -3.75 -10.41
C ASP A 373 8.51 -3.95 -9.08
N GLY A 374 9.15 -3.66 -7.96
CA GLY A 374 8.55 -3.86 -6.64
C GLY A 374 9.53 -3.80 -5.48
N VAL A 375 9.05 -4.21 -4.30
CA VAL A 375 9.86 -4.34 -3.09
C VAL A 375 10.02 -5.82 -2.75
N TYR A 376 11.22 -6.25 -2.37
CA TYR A 376 11.57 -7.66 -2.21
C TYR A 376 12.38 -7.94 -0.96
N PHE A 377 12.25 -9.17 -0.45
CA PHE A 377 13.25 -9.82 0.38
C PHE A 377 14.20 -10.65 -0.48
N ILE A 378 15.48 -10.60 -0.16
CA ILE A 378 16.51 -11.42 -0.81
C ILE A 378 17.12 -12.35 0.24
N ARG A 379 17.06 -13.67 -0.02
CA ARG A 379 17.63 -14.70 0.87
C ARG A 379 18.61 -15.59 0.14
N ASN A 380 19.65 -16.02 0.85
CA ASN A 380 20.52 -17.09 0.38
C ASN A 380 19.79 -18.43 0.52
N ALA A 381 19.66 -19.17 -0.58
CA ALA A 381 18.85 -20.39 -0.62
C ALA A 381 19.46 -21.57 0.18
N LYS A 382 20.74 -21.49 0.54
CA LYS A 382 21.47 -22.53 1.30
C LYS A 382 21.46 -22.25 2.79
N THR A 383 21.71 -21.00 3.19
CA THR A 383 21.82 -20.61 4.60
C THR A 383 20.51 -20.07 5.18
N ASN A 384 19.53 -19.76 4.32
CA ASN A 384 18.28 -19.09 4.66
C ASN A 384 18.46 -17.72 5.34
N LYS A 385 19.65 -17.12 5.22
CA LYS A 385 19.94 -15.77 5.73
C LYS A 385 19.42 -14.71 4.77
N TYR A 386 18.95 -13.59 5.32
CA TYR A 386 18.50 -12.42 4.57
C TYR A 386 19.67 -11.52 4.21
N TYR A 387 19.62 -10.92 3.03
CA TYR A 387 20.53 -9.85 2.63
C TYR A 387 19.99 -8.52 3.17
N ALA A 388 20.67 -7.89 4.11
CA ALA A 388 20.15 -6.72 4.82
C ALA A 388 21.26 -5.90 5.50
N SER A 389 20.92 -4.72 6.00
CA SER A 389 21.80 -3.93 6.88
C SER A 389 21.18 -3.83 8.29
N PRO A 390 21.52 -4.75 9.21
CA PRO A 390 20.92 -4.78 10.55
C PRO A 390 21.33 -3.56 11.38
N ILE A 391 20.67 -3.32 12.52
CA ILE A 391 20.90 -2.13 13.37
C ILE A 391 22.38 -1.92 13.73
N HIS A 392 23.15 -2.99 13.96
CA HIS A 392 24.57 -2.91 14.30
C HIS A 392 25.50 -2.64 13.10
N ILE A 393 24.96 -2.45 11.91
CA ILE A 393 25.70 -2.02 10.71
C ILE A 393 25.21 -0.65 10.24
N ASP A 394 23.92 -0.35 10.45
CA ASP A 394 23.28 0.94 10.20
C ASP A 394 23.62 1.57 8.84
N GLY A 395 23.51 0.79 7.76
CA GLY A 395 23.69 1.28 6.41
C GLY A 395 25.15 1.42 5.94
N ALA A 396 26.14 1.09 6.80
CA ALA A 396 27.55 1.11 6.39
C ALA A 396 27.87 0.04 5.32
N LYS A 397 27.17 -1.10 5.36
CA LYS A 397 27.21 -2.18 4.38
C LYS A 397 26.00 -3.11 4.51
N GLU A 398 25.82 -3.97 3.53
CA GLU A 398 25.00 -5.18 3.57
C GLU A 398 25.73 -6.36 4.24
N GLU A 399 24.97 -7.29 4.84
CA GLU A 399 25.46 -8.61 5.24
C GLU A 399 24.37 -9.68 5.10
N TRP A 400 24.78 -10.95 5.18
CA TRP A 400 23.87 -12.10 5.28
C TRP A 400 23.50 -12.33 6.75
N VAL A 401 22.27 -11.96 7.12
CA VAL A 401 21.76 -11.91 8.49
C VAL A 401 20.80 -13.07 8.78
N SER A 402 20.98 -13.72 9.93
CA SER A 402 20.00 -14.69 10.45
C SER A 402 18.84 -13.96 11.13
N VAL A 403 17.62 -14.43 10.88
CA VAL A 403 16.40 -13.88 11.49
C VAL A 403 15.67 -15.03 12.18
N ASP A 404 15.25 -14.79 13.42
CA ASP A 404 14.32 -15.68 14.12
C ASP A 404 12.89 -15.22 13.84
N ALA A 405 12.12 -16.00 13.09
CA ALA A 405 10.78 -15.63 12.66
C ALA A 405 9.75 -15.61 13.81
N ASP A 406 10.05 -16.27 14.93
CA ASP A 406 9.18 -16.29 16.12
C ASP A 406 9.38 -15.03 16.99
N GLU A 407 10.51 -14.32 16.80
CA GLU A 407 10.90 -13.16 17.62
C GLU A 407 11.11 -11.87 16.79
N GLN A 408 11.10 -11.97 15.45
CA GLN A 408 11.36 -10.88 14.54
C GLN A 408 10.46 -10.97 13.31
N ASN A 409 9.96 -9.82 12.89
CA ASN A 409 9.15 -9.69 11.68
C ASN A 409 9.84 -8.79 10.65
N VAL A 410 10.42 -9.39 9.62
CA VAL A 410 11.12 -8.65 8.55
C VAL A 410 10.20 -7.80 7.68
N ASP A 411 8.89 -8.06 7.67
CA ASP A 411 7.91 -7.21 6.99
C ASP A 411 7.87 -5.80 7.60
N HIS A 412 8.19 -5.66 8.88
CA HIS A 412 8.25 -4.38 9.58
C HIS A 412 9.62 -3.71 9.51
N MET A 413 10.63 -4.37 8.95
CA MET A 413 12.03 -3.92 8.99
C MET A 413 12.51 -3.48 7.60
N PRO A 414 12.42 -2.18 7.25
CA PRO A 414 12.76 -1.71 5.91
C PRO A 414 14.24 -1.93 5.53
N ALA A 415 15.15 -2.06 6.49
CA ALA A 415 16.53 -2.47 6.25
C ALA A 415 16.71 -3.86 5.60
N TYR A 416 15.68 -4.71 5.63
CA TYR A 416 15.65 -6.03 4.99
C TYR A 416 14.93 -6.02 3.63
N GLN A 417 14.38 -4.87 3.26
CA GLN A 417 13.57 -4.70 2.06
C GLN A 417 14.36 -3.97 0.98
N TRP A 418 14.25 -4.47 -0.25
CA TRP A 418 14.98 -3.91 -1.39
C TRP A 418 13.99 -3.47 -2.47
N VAL A 419 14.07 -2.20 -2.85
CA VAL A 419 13.35 -1.65 -4.00
C VAL A 419 14.07 -2.11 -5.26
N VAL A 420 13.35 -2.76 -6.15
CA VAL A 420 13.87 -3.36 -7.39
C VAL A 420 13.15 -2.74 -8.57
N LEU A 421 13.92 -2.17 -9.50
CA LEU A 421 13.44 -1.55 -10.73
C LEU A 421 14.22 -2.08 -11.94
N LYS A 422 13.52 -2.52 -12.98
CA LYS A 422 14.14 -2.85 -14.29
C LYS A 422 14.88 -1.63 -14.86
N THR A 423 16.09 -1.85 -15.37
CA THR A 423 16.82 -0.84 -16.15
C THR A 423 16.29 -0.73 -17.58
N LYS A 424 15.77 -1.84 -18.13
CA LYS A 424 15.17 -1.92 -19.47
C LYS A 424 13.67 -2.20 -19.35
N THR A 425 12.85 -1.22 -19.72
CA THR A 425 11.38 -1.29 -19.54
C THR A 425 10.62 -1.68 -20.81
N SER A 426 11.28 -1.67 -21.98
CA SER A 426 10.64 -2.07 -23.24
C SER A 426 10.21 -3.54 -23.20
N GLU A 427 9.08 -3.86 -23.82
CA GLU A 427 8.54 -5.24 -23.87
C GLU A 427 9.49 -6.25 -24.54
N TYR A 428 10.44 -5.78 -25.35
CA TYR A 428 11.44 -6.60 -26.02
C TYR A 428 12.45 -7.22 -25.06
N PHE A 429 12.76 -6.53 -23.94
CA PHE A 429 13.83 -6.92 -23.01
C PHE A 429 13.41 -6.89 -21.53
N ALA A 430 12.17 -6.49 -21.21
CA ALA A 430 11.69 -6.43 -19.83
C ALA A 430 11.73 -7.78 -19.10
N ALA A 431 11.71 -8.90 -19.83
CA ALA A 431 11.78 -10.25 -19.26
C ALA A 431 13.21 -10.66 -18.83
N THR A 432 14.24 -10.07 -19.45
CA THR A 432 15.66 -10.38 -19.26
C THR A 432 16.44 -9.21 -18.65
N SER A 433 15.81 -8.04 -18.54
CA SER A 433 16.38 -6.80 -18.02
C SER A 433 17.18 -7.01 -16.73
N PRO A 434 18.39 -6.44 -16.64
CA PRO A 434 19.01 -6.16 -15.34
C PRO A 434 18.08 -5.32 -14.48
N VAL A 435 18.31 -5.33 -13.18
CA VAL A 435 17.53 -4.54 -12.23
C VAL A 435 18.45 -3.71 -11.34
N GLU A 436 18.06 -2.46 -11.10
CA GLU A 436 18.57 -1.65 -10.01
C GLU A 436 17.93 -2.15 -8.71
N VAL A 437 18.76 -2.40 -7.72
CA VAL A 437 18.35 -2.91 -6.41
C VAL A 437 18.89 -1.96 -5.36
N VAL A 438 17.99 -1.34 -4.58
CA VAL A 438 18.34 -0.33 -3.58
C VAL A 438 17.68 -0.66 -2.26
N ASN A 439 18.40 -0.58 -1.14
CA ASN A 439 17.83 -0.83 0.17
C ASN A 439 16.77 0.23 0.51
N ARG A 440 15.61 -0.20 1.04
CA ARG A 440 14.48 0.70 1.33
C ARG A 440 14.80 1.70 2.44
N GLU A 441 15.59 1.32 3.44
CA GLU A 441 16.01 2.20 4.54
C GLU A 441 17.32 2.96 4.24
N TYR A 442 18.26 2.37 3.51
CA TYR A 442 19.59 2.93 3.26
C TYR A 442 19.90 3.07 1.77
N ALA A 443 19.52 4.20 1.16
CA ALA A 443 19.64 4.42 -0.29
C ALA A 443 21.08 4.35 -0.84
N SER A 444 22.10 4.54 0.01
CA SER A 444 23.52 4.36 -0.34
C SER A 444 23.87 2.90 -0.66
N LEU A 445 23.11 1.94 -0.13
CA LEU A 445 23.25 0.52 -0.44
C LEU A 445 22.45 0.21 -1.70
N ASN A 446 23.14 0.23 -2.84
CA ASN A 446 22.55 -0.02 -4.15
C ASN A 446 23.50 -0.81 -5.06
N GLY A 447 22.92 -1.46 -6.07
CA GLY A 447 23.66 -2.12 -7.14
C GLY A 447 22.76 -2.47 -8.32
N THR A 448 23.39 -2.70 -9.47
CA THR A 448 22.70 -3.18 -10.68
C THR A 448 23.07 -4.62 -10.92
N TYR A 449 22.06 -5.50 -10.97
CA TYR A 449 22.27 -6.94 -11.03
C TYR A 449 21.54 -7.56 -12.22
N GLN A 450 22.23 -8.46 -12.91
CA GLN A 450 21.61 -9.39 -13.86
C GLN A 450 21.35 -10.72 -13.15
N PHE A 451 20.08 -11.09 -13.02
CA PHE A 451 19.70 -12.39 -12.50
C PHE A 451 19.66 -13.43 -13.61
N THR A 452 19.93 -14.68 -13.23
CA THR A 452 19.77 -15.86 -14.07
C THR A 452 18.93 -16.91 -13.36
N GLN A 453 18.27 -17.78 -14.12
CA GLN A 453 17.45 -18.86 -13.61
C GLN A 453 17.50 -20.05 -14.57
N ALA A 454 17.88 -21.21 -14.03
CA ALA A 454 17.82 -22.46 -14.78
C ALA A 454 16.37 -22.79 -15.15
N THR A 455 16.14 -23.35 -16.33
CA THR A 455 14.81 -23.71 -16.82
C THR A 455 14.03 -24.55 -15.80
N GLY A 456 12.86 -24.05 -15.38
CA GLY A 456 11.98 -24.72 -14.40
C GLY A 456 12.36 -24.54 -12.92
N SER A 457 13.44 -23.80 -12.60
CA SER A 457 13.82 -23.45 -11.24
C SER A 457 12.96 -22.31 -10.68
N SER A 458 12.67 -22.32 -9.38
CA SER A 458 12.10 -21.17 -8.65
C SER A 458 13.17 -20.30 -7.98
N LYS A 459 14.45 -20.70 -8.05
CA LYS A 459 15.59 -20.00 -7.46
C LYS A 459 16.34 -19.20 -8.51
N TYR A 460 16.89 -18.08 -8.08
CA TYR A 460 17.69 -17.17 -8.91
C TYR A 460 19.19 -17.36 -8.62
N PHE A 461 20.04 -16.90 -9.53
CA PHE A 461 21.49 -16.82 -9.32
C PHE A 461 22.03 -15.48 -9.83
N CYS A 462 22.95 -14.89 -9.06
CA CYS A 462 23.68 -13.67 -9.41
C CYS A 462 25.04 -13.71 -8.71
N ALA A 463 26.12 -13.88 -9.50
CA ALA A 463 27.47 -14.07 -8.97
C ALA A 463 28.00 -12.83 -8.21
N ASP A 464 27.56 -11.64 -8.61
CA ASP A 464 27.94 -10.37 -7.96
C ASP A 464 27.29 -10.21 -6.57
N LEU A 465 26.21 -10.96 -6.30
CA LEU A 465 25.49 -10.91 -5.03
C LEU A 465 25.81 -12.11 -4.13
N ALA A 466 25.88 -13.31 -4.69
CA ALA A 466 26.21 -14.53 -3.96
C ALA A 466 26.76 -15.65 -4.86
N ALA A 467 27.65 -16.46 -4.30
CA ALA A 467 28.12 -17.69 -4.94
C ALA A 467 27.04 -18.81 -4.94
N ASP A 468 26.07 -18.76 -4.04
CA ASP A 468 24.96 -19.71 -3.94
C ASP A 468 23.68 -19.15 -4.61
N SER A 469 22.69 -20.01 -4.88
CA SER A 469 21.37 -19.58 -5.37
C SER A 469 20.61 -18.73 -4.35
N LEU A 470 19.64 -17.95 -4.84
CA LEU A 470 18.86 -16.98 -4.11
C LEU A 470 17.37 -17.33 -4.11
N VAL A 471 16.69 -17.03 -3.01
CA VAL A 471 15.22 -16.98 -2.91
C VAL A 471 14.82 -15.52 -2.79
N ILE A 472 14.16 -15.01 -3.83
CA ILE A 472 13.76 -13.60 -3.92
C ILE A 472 12.24 -13.55 -3.83
N THR A 473 11.70 -12.86 -2.82
CA THR A 473 10.26 -12.88 -2.49
C THR A 473 9.70 -11.47 -2.58
N LYS A 474 8.71 -11.26 -3.46
CA LYS A 474 8.04 -9.95 -3.64
C LYS A 474 7.12 -9.67 -2.45
N ILE A 475 7.17 -8.43 -1.96
CA ILE A 475 6.24 -7.92 -0.95
C ILE A 475 5.02 -7.35 -1.69
N THR A 476 3.84 -7.87 -1.38
CA THR A 476 2.57 -7.47 -2.00
C THR A 476 1.56 -6.90 -1.01
N ASP A 477 1.86 -6.93 0.30
CA ASP A 477 0.96 -6.40 1.32
C ASP A 477 0.89 -4.87 1.23
N ALA A 478 -0.31 -4.35 0.94
CA ALA A 478 -0.57 -2.93 0.81
C ALA A 478 -0.34 -2.16 2.11
N ASN A 479 -0.52 -2.79 3.28
CA ASN A 479 -0.26 -2.17 4.58
C ASN A 479 1.25 -1.94 4.77
N ILE A 480 2.10 -2.88 4.33
CA ILE A 480 3.56 -2.77 4.44
C ILE A 480 4.13 -1.80 3.38
N LEU A 481 3.58 -1.81 2.17
CA LEU A 481 4.00 -0.89 1.11
C LEU A 481 3.56 0.54 1.42
N GLY A 482 2.35 0.72 1.96
CA GLY A 482 1.72 2.01 2.22
C GLY A 482 2.03 2.63 3.59
N ASP A 483 2.66 1.90 4.52
CA ASP A 483 3.05 2.46 5.82
C ASP A 483 4.24 3.42 5.68
N GLU A 484 3.95 4.71 5.85
CA GLU A 484 4.97 5.78 5.87
C GLU A 484 5.89 5.67 7.09
N HIS A 485 5.48 5.04 8.20
CA HIS A 485 6.26 4.97 9.44
C HIS A 485 6.91 3.59 9.68
N LEU A 486 6.91 2.72 8.67
CA LEU A 486 7.43 1.36 8.76
C LEU A 486 8.84 1.34 9.37
N GLY A 487 9.06 0.44 10.33
CA GLY A 487 10.34 0.27 11.03
C GLY A 487 10.55 1.18 12.24
N TYR A 488 9.72 2.20 12.45
CA TYR A 488 9.85 3.11 13.59
C TYR A 488 8.50 3.35 14.28
N LYS A 489 8.47 3.35 15.63
CA LYS A 489 7.25 3.72 16.35
C LYS A 489 6.94 5.20 16.10
N TYR A 490 5.80 5.45 15.45
CA TYR A 490 5.20 6.78 15.37
C TYR A 490 4.04 6.87 16.37
N LEU A 491 4.09 7.87 17.24
CA LEU A 491 3.02 8.16 18.20
C LEU A 491 2.13 9.28 17.65
N THR A 492 0.84 9.02 17.59
CA THR A 492 -0.17 10.02 17.24
C THR A 492 -0.20 11.16 18.26
N LYS A 493 -0.80 12.31 17.90
CA LYS A 493 -0.94 13.46 18.82
C LYS A 493 -1.66 13.08 20.12
N ASP A 494 -2.61 12.15 20.05
CA ASP A 494 -3.40 11.72 21.20
C ASP A 494 -2.61 10.75 22.09
N GLU A 495 -1.87 9.80 21.49
CA GLU A 495 -0.92 8.96 22.22
C GLU A 495 0.12 9.81 22.99
N LEU A 496 0.58 10.92 22.42
CA LEU A 496 1.53 11.82 23.08
C LEU A 496 0.96 12.60 24.28
N MET A 497 -0.36 12.64 24.47
CA MET A 497 -0.97 13.25 25.66
C MET A 497 -0.87 12.35 26.90
N ILE A 498 -0.46 11.10 26.71
CA ILE A 498 -0.43 10.10 27.76
C ILE A 498 0.87 10.23 28.57
N THR A 499 0.73 10.22 29.90
CA THR A 499 1.82 10.52 30.85
C THR A 499 2.27 9.31 31.66
N ASN A 500 1.77 8.10 31.35
CA ASN A 500 2.01 6.87 32.10
C ASN A 500 2.54 5.70 31.23
N TYR A 501 3.37 6.02 30.24
CA TYR A 501 4.09 5.00 29.47
C TYR A 501 5.03 4.20 30.36
N ALA A 502 5.07 2.90 30.12
CA ALA A 502 6.06 1.97 30.65
C ALA A 502 6.82 1.32 29.50
N PHE A 503 8.11 1.09 29.72
CA PHE A 503 8.99 0.48 28.73
C PHE A 503 9.42 -0.89 29.22
N ASN A 504 8.85 -1.93 28.62
CA ASN A 504 9.11 -3.32 29.01
C ASN A 504 10.24 -3.90 28.16
N TYR A 505 11.26 -4.44 28.80
CA TYR A 505 12.44 -4.99 28.17
C TYR A 505 12.18 -6.38 27.58
N PHE A 506 12.58 -6.58 26.32
CA PHE A 506 12.59 -7.90 25.71
C PHE A 506 13.65 -8.78 26.38
N ASN A 507 13.21 -9.74 27.20
CA ASN A 507 14.08 -10.54 28.06
C ASN A 507 13.69 -12.04 27.99
N PRO A 508 14.65 -12.95 27.75
CA PRO A 508 14.36 -14.37 27.55
C PRO A 508 13.85 -15.11 28.80
N TYR A 509 13.94 -14.51 29.99
CA TYR A 509 13.52 -15.15 31.25
C TYR A 509 12.14 -14.69 31.72
N THR A 510 11.75 -13.45 31.44
CA THR A 510 10.47 -12.88 31.86
C THR A 510 10.15 -11.64 31.04
N MET A 511 8.87 -11.49 30.70
CA MET A 511 8.34 -10.33 29.99
C MET A 511 7.81 -9.25 30.96
N GLU A 512 8.22 -9.24 32.22
CA GLU A 512 7.78 -8.27 33.22
C GLU A 512 8.99 -7.51 33.80
N LYS A 513 9.82 -6.91 32.93
CA LYS A 513 11.01 -6.17 33.35
C LYS A 513 11.04 -4.80 32.73
N TYR A 514 10.79 -3.79 33.53
CA TYR A 514 10.57 -2.44 33.04
C TYR A 514 11.76 -1.52 33.30
N ILE A 515 11.93 -0.52 32.43
CA ILE A 515 12.79 0.62 32.73
C ILE A 515 12.23 1.31 33.97
N ALA A 516 13.05 1.39 35.02
CA ALA A 516 12.67 1.97 36.30
C ALA A 516 13.81 2.77 36.94
N GLN A 517 13.46 3.77 37.74
CA GLN A 517 14.42 4.49 38.58
C GLN A 517 14.94 3.57 39.69
N VAL A 518 16.26 3.52 39.85
CA VAL A 518 16.90 2.82 40.95
C VAL A 518 16.58 3.54 42.26
N ALA A 519 16.07 2.81 43.26
CA ALA A 519 15.71 3.37 44.56
C ALA A 519 16.89 4.14 45.20
N GLY A 520 16.64 5.40 45.59
CA GLY A 520 17.67 6.27 46.18
C GLY A 520 18.71 6.81 45.20
N SER A 521 18.56 6.58 43.89
CA SER A 521 19.44 7.07 42.84
C SER A 521 18.63 7.75 41.73
N ASN A 522 19.28 8.52 40.86
CA ASN A 522 18.69 9.04 39.63
C ASN A 522 18.95 8.15 38.41
N LYS A 523 19.74 7.07 38.54
CA LYS A 523 20.03 6.13 37.46
C LYS A 523 18.83 5.24 37.14
N LEU A 524 18.74 4.81 35.88
CA LEU A 524 17.73 3.88 35.39
C LEU A 524 18.28 2.45 35.29
N ASN A 525 17.43 1.45 35.53
CA ASN A 525 17.73 0.04 35.30
C ASN A 525 16.52 -0.72 34.74
N VAL A 526 16.70 -2.02 34.46
CA VAL A 526 15.64 -2.92 33.93
C VAL A 526 15.44 -4.17 34.79
N LEU A 527 15.41 -4.00 36.12
CA LEU A 527 15.26 -5.12 37.07
C LEU A 527 13.87 -5.23 37.69
N GLN A 528 13.07 -4.16 37.62
CA GLN A 528 11.85 -4.04 38.41
C GLN A 528 10.64 -4.58 37.65
N ASP A 529 9.80 -5.30 38.38
CA ASP A 529 8.50 -5.78 37.90
C ASP A 529 7.47 -4.62 37.88
N THR A 530 7.72 -3.57 38.67
CA THR A 530 6.93 -2.34 38.69
C THR A 530 7.62 -1.24 37.88
N PRO A 531 6.99 -0.67 36.84
CA PRO A 531 7.61 0.37 36.02
C PRO A 531 7.71 1.72 36.73
N THR A 532 8.67 2.53 36.29
CA THR A 532 8.54 4.00 36.40
C THR A 532 7.73 4.50 35.21
N TYR A 533 6.85 5.47 35.47
CA TYR A 533 5.97 6.03 34.45
C TYR A 533 6.58 7.23 33.76
N PHE A 534 6.40 7.27 32.45
CA PHE A 534 6.98 8.29 31.59
C PHE A 534 5.93 8.95 30.69
N GLU A 535 6.18 10.22 30.37
CA GLU A 535 5.52 10.98 29.31
C GLU A 535 6.47 11.03 28.11
N ILE A 536 5.95 10.84 26.89
CA ILE A 536 6.74 10.90 25.66
C ILE A 536 6.40 12.18 24.92
N LYS A 537 7.42 12.96 24.51
CA LYS A 537 7.23 14.21 23.75
C LYS A 537 7.97 14.17 22.42
N PRO A 538 7.35 14.60 21.31
CA PRO A 538 8.00 14.63 20.01
C PRO A 538 9.03 15.75 19.97
N VAL A 539 10.15 15.54 19.27
CA VAL A 539 11.20 16.56 19.13
C VAL A 539 10.80 17.61 18.09
N ASN A 540 10.19 17.21 16.97
CA ASN A 540 9.87 18.12 15.86
C ASN A 540 8.38 18.46 15.77
N GLY A 541 7.68 18.51 16.91
CA GLY A 541 6.25 18.85 16.93
C GLY A 541 5.34 17.79 16.30
N ASN A 542 5.84 16.54 16.23
CA ASN A 542 5.18 15.39 15.62
C ASN A 542 5.09 15.49 14.08
N VAL A 543 6.15 16.02 13.47
CA VAL A 543 6.32 16.14 12.02
C VAL A 543 7.46 15.22 11.63
N ALA A 544 7.11 14.00 11.19
CA ALA A 544 8.09 13.01 10.77
C ALA A 544 8.84 13.46 9.50
N ALA A 545 10.14 13.17 9.45
CA ALA A 545 11.02 13.53 8.36
C ALA A 545 11.23 12.35 7.40
N ASP A 546 11.26 12.63 6.09
CA ASP A 546 11.54 11.64 5.05
C ASP A 546 12.93 11.01 5.24
N TYR A 547 13.04 9.69 5.04
CA TYR A 547 14.31 8.96 5.06
C TYR A 547 14.28 7.76 4.10
N GLY A 548 15.46 7.18 3.85
CA GLY A 548 15.62 5.99 3.02
C GLY A 548 15.44 6.23 1.52
N TYR A 549 14.99 5.20 0.81
CA TYR A 549 14.78 5.25 -0.64
C TYR A 549 13.79 6.36 -1.02
N LYS A 550 14.17 7.20 -1.99
CA LYS A 550 13.35 8.34 -2.44
C LYS A 550 12.27 7.88 -3.41
N VAL A 551 11.02 8.02 -3.01
CA VAL A 551 9.85 7.63 -3.82
C VAL A 551 9.40 8.79 -4.70
N THR A 552 9.92 8.85 -5.93
CA THR A 552 9.55 9.85 -6.94
C THR A 552 8.20 9.53 -7.62
N ALA A 553 7.69 10.46 -8.44
CA ALA A 553 6.48 10.22 -9.23
C ALA A 553 6.62 9.01 -10.17
N ASP A 554 7.80 8.80 -10.77
CA ASP A 554 8.02 7.68 -11.69
C ASP A 554 8.12 6.36 -10.95
N VAL A 555 8.74 6.34 -9.77
CA VAL A 555 8.71 5.16 -8.88
C VAL A 555 7.27 4.79 -8.54
N LYS A 556 6.39 5.76 -8.21
CA LYS A 556 4.98 5.49 -7.90
C LYS A 556 4.19 4.91 -9.08
N LYS A 557 4.55 5.28 -10.32
CA LYS A 557 3.96 4.68 -11.53
C LYS A 557 4.38 3.22 -11.69
N ARG A 558 5.63 2.88 -11.32
CA ARG A 558 6.21 1.54 -11.46
C ARG A 558 5.85 0.61 -10.29
N ILE A 559 5.76 1.15 -9.07
CA ILE A 559 5.45 0.42 -7.84
C ILE A 559 4.22 1.05 -7.18
N ASN A 560 3.06 0.47 -7.43
CA ASN A 560 1.80 0.95 -6.91
C ASN A 560 1.75 0.86 -5.37
N GLY A 561 1.32 1.92 -4.70
CA GLY A 561 1.10 1.96 -3.25
C GLY A 561 2.36 2.14 -2.40
N LEU A 562 3.56 2.25 -2.99
CA LEU A 562 4.79 2.47 -2.21
C LEU A 562 4.82 3.86 -1.59
N ALA A 563 4.88 3.90 -0.26
CA ALA A 563 4.97 5.10 0.55
C ALA A 563 6.42 5.57 0.75
N GLN A 564 6.63 6.89 0.84
CA GLN A 564 7.90 7.47 1.29
C GLN A 564 8.03 7.22 2.79
N LEU A 565 9.13 6.57 3.21
CA LEU A 565 9.38 6.33 4.62
C LEU A 565 9.68 7.63 5.37
N LYS A 566 9.12 7.75 6.57
CA LYS A 566 9.20 8.89 7.49
C LYS A 566 9.42 8.43 8.92
N ARG A 567 10.20 9.19 9.68
CA ARG A 567 10.45 8.91 11.11
C ARG A 567 10.47 10.18 11.94
N GLU A 568 10.03 10.08 13.18
CA GLU A 568 10.05 11.16 14.19
C GLU A 568 10.87 10.70 15.40
N SER A 569 11.56 11.64 16.03
CA SER A 569 12.33 11.39 17.26
C SER A 569 11.58 11.92 18.48
N TYR A 570 11.82 11.29 19.63
CA TYR A 570 11.11 11.58 20.87
C TYR A 570 12.07 11.84 22.03
N THR A 571 11.58 12.56 23.03
CA THR A 571 12.21 12.72 24.34
C THR A 571 11.32 12.10 25.40
N ILE A 572 11.91 11.55 26.45
CA ILE A 572 11.19 10.83 27.50
C ILE A 572 11.26 11.66 28.79
N HIS A 573 10.11 11.88 29.40
CA HIS A 573 9.90 12.78 30.54
C HIS A 573 9.29 12.01 31.71
N THR A 574 9.52 12.53 32.90
CA THR A 574 8.68 12.35 34.08
C THR A 574 8.03 13.69 34.41
N LYS A 575 7.20 13.77 35.45
CA LYS A 575 6.44 14.99 35.78
C LYS A 575 7.28 16.28 35.81
N ASN A 576 8.51 16.23 36.36
CA ASN A 576 9.37 17.41 36.54
C ASN A 576 10.81 17.23 36.01
N ALA A 577 11.12 16.13 35.33
CA ALA A 577 12.48 15.77 34.92
C ALA A 577 12.47 14.98 33.62
N VAL A 578 13.63 14.82 32.98
CA VAL A 578 13.79 14.12 31.70
C VAL A 578 14.76 12.95 31.82
N ILE A 579 14.65 11.99 30.90
CA ILE A 579 15.73 11.03 30.68
C ILE A 579 16.84 11.74 29.89
N ALA A 580 18.03 11.77 30.46
CA ALA A 580 19.23 12.33 29.85
C ALA A 580 20.44 11.41 30.08
N LEU A 581 21.50 11.63 29.31
CA LEU A 581 22.78 10.97 29.51
C LEU A 581 23.53 11.60 30.69
N GLY A 582 23.90 10.77 31.67
CA GLY A 582 24.67 11.14 32.84
C GLY A 582 26.12 10.61 32.80
N GLU A 583 26.76 10.62 33.96
CA GLU A 583 28.13 10.10 34.11
C GLU A 583 28.21 8.59 33.81
N GLU A 584 29.40 8.16 33.35
CA GLU A 584 29.69 6.78 32.95
C GLU A 584 28.69 6.25 31.89
N ASN A 585 28.17 7.14 31.05
CA ASN A 585 27.19 6.85 29.99
C ASN A 585 25.88 6.24 30.49
N ASN A 586 25.53 6.42 31.78
CA ASN A 586 24.26 5.94 32.31
C ASN A 586 23.11 6.88 31.93
N PHE A 587 21.95 6.34 31.58
CA PHE A 587 20.73 7.14 31.48
C PHE A 587 20.18 7.43 32.88
N VAL A 588 19.86 8.70 33.12
CA VAL A 588 19.41 9.23 34.41
C VAL A 588 18.14 10.06 34.27
N ILE A 589 17.34 10.12 35.33
CA ILE A 589 16.24 11.08 35.47
C ILE A 589 16.78 12.37 36.08
N THR A 590 16.71 13.49 35.35
CA THR A 590 17.24 14.77 35.82
C THR A 590 16.49 15.97 35.26
N ASP A 591 16.43 17.06 36.01
CA ASP A 591 15.95 18.38 35.61
C ASP A 591 17.10 19.33 35.20
N LYS A 592 18.35 18.86 35.25
CA LYS A 592 19.55 19.70 35.09
C LYS A 592 20.17 19.67 33.69
N THR A 593 19.84 18.66 32.90
CA THR A 593 20.45 18.39 31.58
C THR A 593 19.37 18.26 30.52
N ALA A 594 19.71 18.60 29.28
CA ALA A 594 18.81 18.43 28.14
C ALA A 594 18.44 16.94 27.95
N ALA A 595 17.20 16.69 27.53
CA ALA A 595 16.71 15.34 27.29
C ALA A 595 17.46 14.66 26.15
N SER A 596 17.75 13.37 26.32
CA SER A 596 18.21 12.52 25.21
C SER A 596 17.09 12.33 24.20
N LYS A 597 17.45 12.31 22.92
CA LYS A 597 16.52 12.18 21.80
C LYS A 597 16.64 10.78 21.21
N PHE A 598 15.52 10.11 21.01
CA PHE A 598 15.51 8.73 20.53
C PHE A 598 14.62 8.56 19.31
N PHE A 599 15.09 7.78 18.33
CA PHE A 599 14.22 7.05 17.43
C PHE A 599 13.90 5.70 18.08
N PHE A 600 12.63 5.28 17.99
CA PHE A 600 12.18 3.97 18.44
C PHE A 600 12.16 3.02 17.24
N LYS A 601 13.27 2.35 16.95
CA LYS A 601 13.43 1.49 15.77
C LYS A 601 13.06 0.05 16.11
N GLU A 602 12.15 -0.56 15.35
CA GLU A 602 11.70 -1.93 15.62
C GLU A 602 12.85 -2.93 15.40
N ASN A 603 13.00 -3.88 16.33
CA ASN A 603 14.03 -4.93 16.26
C ASN A 603 13.46 -6.33 16.49
N ASN A 604 12.41 -6.44 17.29
CA ASN A 604 11.75 -7.70 17.62
C ASN A 604 10.23 -7.52 17.59
N GLN A 605 9.52 -8.60 17.31
CA GLN A 605 8.09 -8.73 17.49
C GLN A 605 7.82 -10.09 18.11
N LEU A 606 7.17 -10.11 19.27
CA LEU A 606 6.70 -11.33 19.91
C LEU A 606 5.18 -11.28 19.96
N ASP A 607 4.52 -12.28 19.39
CA ASP A 607 3.09 -12.27 19.11
C ASP A 607 2.68 -11.01 18.32
N ALA A 608 1.85 -10.15 18.93
CA ALA A 608 1.43 -8.86 18.36
C ALA A 608 2.19 -7.66 18.95
N THR A 609 3.16 -7.89 19.85
CA THR A 609 3.88 -6.81 20.55
C THR A 609 5.20 -6.51 19.86
N CYS A 610 5.33 -5.31 19.30
CA CYS A 610 6.59 -4.80 18.76
C CYS A 610 7.50 -4.26 19.87
N TYR A 611 8.79 -4.55 19.76
CA TYR A 611 9.84 -4.09 20.65
C TYR A 611 10.84 -3.24 19.88
N TYR A 612 11.15 -2.07 20.44
CA TYR A 612 11.90 -1.03 19.78
C TYR A 612 13.26 -0.80 20.45
N ALA A 613 14.32 -0.79 19.67
CA ALA A 613 15.61 -0.26 20.05
C ALA A 613 15.53 1.27 20.14
N PHE A 614 16.11 1.84 21.18
CA PHE A 614 16.14 3.30 21.38
C PHE A 614 17.43 3.83 20.78
N ILE A 615 17.36 4.27 19.52
CA ILE A 615 18.51 4.77 18.75
C ILE A 615 18.73 6.23 19.07
N ASP A 616 19.97 6.62 19.38
CA ASP A 616 20.30 8.03 19.67
C ASP A 616 20.15 8.88 18.41
N ALA A 617 19.18 9.80 18.43
CA ALA A 617 18.86 10.65 17.28
C ALA A 617 19.77 11.88 17.14
N ALA A 618 20.61 12.18 18.13
CA ALA A 618 21.44 13.38 18.14
C ALA A 618 22.87 13.12 17.67
N ASN A 619 23.39 11.93 17.95
CA ASN A 619 24.79 11.59 17.69
C ASN A 619 24.94 10.77 16.41
N LEU A 620 25.25 11.46 15.32
CA LEU A 620 25.48 10.88 13.99
C LEU A 620 26.97 10.89 13.60
N GLU A 621 27.35 10.00 12.70
CA GLU A 621 28.62 10.08 11.99
C GLU A 621 28.70 11.31 11.10
N GLU A 622 29.89 11.89 10.99
CA GLU A 622 30.06 13.14 10.23
C GLU A 622 29.96 12.89 8.72
N THR A 623 30.45 11.73 8.27
CA THR A 623 30.63 11.34 6.87
C THR A 623 29.34 10.88 6.20
N ASP A 624 28.65 9.90 6.78
CA ASP A 624 27.50 9.21 6.16
C ASP A 624 26.18 9.43 6.93
N LYS A 625 26.22 10.14 8.05
CA LYS A 625 25.07 10.40 8.93
C LYS A 625 24.43 9.14 9.53
N SER A 626 25.15 8.02 9.58
CA SER A 626 24.76 6.85 10.38
C SER A 626 24.72 7.19 11.89
N PHE A 627 23.94 6.44 12.65
CA PHE A 627 23.79 6.59 14.09
C PHE A 627 25.01 6.05 14.83
N LYS A 628 25.49 6.75 15.86
CA LYS A 628 26.66 6.29 16.65
C LYS A 628 26.29 5.39 17.81
N PHE A 629 25.12 5.61 18.38
CA PHE A 629 24.77 5.06 19.68
C PHE A 629 23.31 4.60 19.76
N LYS A 630 23.05 3.71 20.71
CA LYS A 630 21.74 3.22 21.12
C LYS A 630 21.69 3.04 22.63
N ALA A 631 20.50 3.01 23.21
CA ALA A 631 20.35 2.59 24.60
C ALA A 631 20.45 1.07 24.72
N GLY A 632 21.12 0.60 25.77
CA GLY A 632 21.27 -0.82 26.04
C GLY A 632 21.41 -1.14 27.52
N VAL A 633 21.16 -2.40 27.84
CA VAL A 633 21.20 -2.91 29.20
C VAL A 633 22.62 -3.38 29.53
N ALA A 634 23.17 -2.82 30.61
CA ALA A 634 24.50 -3.14 31.13
C ALA A 634 24.51 -4.50 31.85
N ASP A 635 25.07 -5.53 31.23
CA ASP A 635 25.20 -6.88 31.78
C ASP A 635 26.49 -7.11 32.59
N GLN A 636 27.42 -6.15 32.56
CA GLN A 636 28.65 -6.17 33.36
C GLN A 636 28.42 -5.96 34.86
N SER A 637 27.18 -5.70 35.28
CA SER A 637 26.79 -5.48 36.68
C SER A 637 25.44 -6.12 36.99
N LEU A 638 25.30 -6.62 38.22
CA LEU A 638 24.02 -7.13 38.75
C LEU A 638 22.92 -6.05 38.87
N THR A 639 23.24 -4.79 38.61
CA THR A 639 22.30 -3.67 38.64
C THR A 639 21.52 -3.47 37.34
N ALA A 640 21.93 -4.10 36.22
CA ALA A 640 21.31 -3.99 34.89
C ALA A 640 20.95 -2.54 34.50
N LEU A 641 21.91 -1.63 34.62
CA LEU A 641 21.70 -0.21 34.34
C LEU A 641 21.40 0.02 32.86
N LEU A 642 20.57 1.02 32.57
CA LEU A 642 20.37 1.49 31.19
C LEU A 642 21.51 2.44 30.82
N GLN A 643 22.26 2.11 29.77
CA GLN A 643 23.46 2.83 29.33
C GLN A 643 23.43 3.14 27.83
N GLN A 644 24.17 4.17 27.42
CA GLN A 644 24.47 4.41 26.01
C GLN A 644 25.55 3.42 25.54
N GLN A 645 25.24 2.66 24.51
CA GLN A 645 26.10 1.68 23.85
C GLN A 645 26.37 2.12 22.41
N VAL A 646 27.50 1.68 21.84
CA VAL A 646 27.84 1.92 20.43
C VAL A 646 26.88 1.17 19.51
N ILE A 647 26.59 1.73 18.34
CA ILE A 647 25.64 1.13 17.39
C ILE A 647 26.09 -0.27 16.96
N ASP A 648 27.40 -0.44 16.70
CA ASP A 648 28.07 -1.63 16.17
C ASP A 648 28.05 -2.85 17.10
N GLU A 649 27.56 -2.70 18.35
CA GLU A 649 27.34 -3.86 19.22
C GLU A 649 26.25 -4.74 18.61
N VAL A 650 26.57 -5.99 18.28
CA VAL A 650 25.61 -6.93 17.66
C VAL A 650 24.37 -7.12 18.52
N ARG A 651 24.54 -7.12 19.85
CA ARG A 651 23.44 -7.16 20.80
C ARG A 651 22.68 -5.84 20.78
N THR A 652 21.37 -5.91 20.61
CA THR A 652 20.48 -4.75 20.64
C THR A 652 19.42 -4.97 21.72
N SER A 653 19.37 -4.07 22.70
CA SER A 653 18.27 -4.07 23.67
C SER A 653 17.04 -3.43 23.03
N ALA A 654 15.87 -4.05 23.19
CA ALA A 654 14.62 -3.58 22.64
C ALA A 654 13.53 -3.54 23.73
N PHE A 655 12.63 -2.57 23.61
CA PHE A 655 11.59 -2.30 24.61
C PHE A 655 10.23 -2.13 23.95
N SER A 656 9.20 -2.78 24.49
CA SER A 656 7.83 -2.43 24.09
C SER A 656 7.43 -1.13 24.78
N ILE A 657 6.62 -0.34 24.08
CA ILE A 657 6.12 0.95 24.56
C ILE A 657 4.64 0.78 24.85
N GLY A 658 4.32 0.54 26.12
CA GLY A 658 2.96 0.21 26.56
C GLY A 658 2.41 1.23 27.54
N LEU A 659 1.08 1.33 27.60
CA LEU A 659 0.37 1.95 28.71
C LEU A 659 0.22 0.91 29.81
N THR A 660 0.30 1.34 31.07
CA THR A 660 -0.14 0.47 32.17
C THR A 660 -1.61 0.70 32.47
N ASP A 661 -2.23 -0.26 33.15
CA ASP A 661 -3.64 -0.29 33.60
C ASP A 661 -4.00 0.83 34.61
N GLN A 662 -3.68 2.09 34.33
CA GLN A 662 -4.24 3.24 35.02
C GLN A 662 -5.27 3.90 34.12
N PRO A 663 -6.54 3.50 34.22
CA PRO A 663 -7.58 4.06 33.37
C PRO A 663 -7.74 5.55 33.70
N LEU A 664 -7.72 6.42 32.68
CA LEU A 664 -7.95 7.85 32.85
C LEU A 664 -9.44 8.17 33.10
N TYR A 665 -10.31 7.35 32.51
CA TYR A 665 -11.75 7.46 32.60
C TYR A 665 -12.37 6.13 33.05
N ARG A 666 -13.47 6.19 33.79
CA ARG A 666 -14.19 5.02 34.25
C ARG A 666 -14.95 4.35 33.11
N ARG A 667 -14.62 3.08 32.87
CA ARG A 667 -15.46 2.14 32.12
C ARG A 667 -16.35 1.38 33.10
N PHE A 668 -17.64 1.24 32.76
CA PHE A 668 -18.62 0.52 33.59
C PHE A 668 -18.78 -0.92 33.14
N ASN A 669 -17.69 -1.68 33.19
CA ASN A 669 -17.61 -3.07 32.70
C ASN A 669 -17.33 -4.09 33.82
N ASN A 670 -17.21 -3.66 35.07
CA ASN A 670 -16.92 -4.55 36.18
C ASN A 670 -18.21 -5.20 36.71
N VAL A 671 -18.25 -6.54 36.74
CA VAL A 671 -19.42 -7.32 37.20
C VAL A 671 -19.76 -7.04 38.66
N LYS A 672 -18.75 -6.92 39.53
CA LYS A 672 -18.94 -6.73 40.97
C LYS A 672 -19.31 -5.29 41.31
N LEU A 673 -18.66 -4.32 40.69
CA LEU A 673 -18.82 -2.89 41.03
C LEU A 673 -19.93 -2.23 40.23
N ASP A 674 -19.94 -2.42 38.90
CA ASP A 674 -20.76 -1.64 37.97
C ASP A 674 -22.07 -2.34 37.58
N GLY A 675 -22.29 -3.58 38.05
CA GLY A 675 -23.46 -4.37 37.71
C GLY A 675 -23.41 -4.93 36.29
N ALA A 676 -22.21 -5.08 35.73
CA ALA A 676 -22.01 -5.71 34.44
C ALA A 676 -22.39 -7.20 34.44
N VAL A 677 -22.75 -7.74 33.28
CA VAL A 677 -23.06 -9.16 33.08
C VAL A 677 -21.88 -9.78 32.33
N GLU A 678 -21.39 -10.91 32.80
CA GLU A 678 -20.28 -11.65 32.17
C GLU A 678 -20.64 -12.02 30.71
N GLY A 679 -19.73 -11.73 29.79
CA GLY A 679 -19.93 -11.89 28.34
C GLY A 679 -20.77 -10.79 27.67
N ASN A 680 -21.23 -9.80 28.44
CA ASN A 680 -21.91 -8.61 27.93
C ASN A 680 -21.56 -7.38 28.80
N GLU A 681 -20.27 -7.24 29.09
CA GLU A 681 -19.77 -6.30 30.08
C GLU A 681 -20.07 -4.85 29.70
N ASP A 682 -20.14 -4.52 28.41
CA ASP A 682 -20.43 -3.18 27.92
C ASP A 682 -21.92 -2.92 27.61
N ALA A 683 -22.87 -3.76 28.02
CA ALA A 683 -24.29 -3.40 27.90
C ALA A 683 -24.66 -2.16 28.74
N THR A 684 -25.81 -1.54 28.45
CA THR A 684 -26.40 -0.48 29.29
C THR A 684 -26.43 -0.89 30.76
N LYS A 685 -26.03 0.02 31.65
CA LYS A 685 -26.01 -0.19 33.12
C LYS A 685 -27.07 0.63 33.81
N LEU A 686 -27.60 0.09 34.90
CA LEU A 686 -28.44 0.82 35.85
C LEU A 686 -27.59 1.25 37.03
N LEU A 687 -27.34 2.55 37.14
CA LEU A 687 -26.42 3.12 38.13
C LEU A 687 -27.08 4.23 38.93
N LYS A 688 -26.73 4.31 40.22
CA LYS A 688 -26.99 5.46 41.09
C LYS A 688 -25.69 6.23 41.24
N PHE A 689 -25.73 7.54 41.06
CA PHE A 689 -24.55 8.39 41.24
C PHE A 689 -24.59 9.02 42.62
N LYS A 690 -23.59 8.70 43.44
CA LYS A 690 -23.50 9.12 44.84
C LYS A 690 -22.35 10.09 45.03
N GLU A 691 -22.65 11.26 45.56
CA GLU A 691 -21.65 12.30 45.86
C GLU A 691 -20.77 11.85 47.03
N ALA A 692 -19.46 12.05 46.90
CA ALA A 692 -18.46 11.42 47.75
C ALA A 692 -18.38 11.97 49.18
N TYR A 693 -18.77 13.23 49.43
CA TYR A 693 -18.58 13.89 50.73
C TYR A 693 -19.85 13.93 51.59
N VAL A 694 -20.99 14.28 51.00
CA VAL A 694 -22.27 14.40 51.71
C VAL A 694 -23.19 13.20 51.50
N ASN A 695 -22.84 12.28 50.60
CA ASN A 695 -23.59 11.05 50.29
C ASN A 695 -25.00 11.31 49.71
N ASP A 696 -25.18 12.47 49.07
CA ASP A 696 -26.38 12.77 48.28
C ASP A 696 -26.32 12.06 46.92
N TYR A 697 -27.47 11.84 46.30
CA TYR A 697 -27.61 11.14 45.03
C TYR A 697 -28.08 12.08 43.94
N LEU A 698 -27.63 11.84 42.71
CA LEU A 698 -28.30 12.40 41.54
C LEU A 698 -29.73 11.85 41.47
N MET A 699 -30.66 12.73 41.15
CA MET A 699 -32.10 12.45 41.09
C MET A 699 -32.79 13.49 40.20
N ASP A 700 -34.11 13.44 40.12
CA ASP A 700 -34.89 14.53 39.56
C ASP A 700 -34.82 15.80 40.45
N GLU A 701 -34.93 16.99 39.87
CA GLU A 701 -34.92 18.23 40.63
C GLU A 701 -36.17 18.35 41.51
N THR A 702 -36.08 18.05 42.80
CA THR A 702 -37.21 18.11 43.73
C THR A 702 -37.39 19.49 44.40
N ASN A 703 -36.40 20.39 44.28
CA ASN A 703 -36.52 21.73 44.87
C ASN A 703 -37.45 22.61 44.03
N VAL A 704 -38.62 22.93 44.58
CA VAL A 704 -39.64 23.77 43.95
C VAL A 704 -39.14 25.14 43.48
N ASN A 705 -38.07 25.67 44.08
CA ASN A 705 -37.48 26.94 43.67
C ASN A 705 -36.66 26.84 42.38
N PHE A 706 -36.21 25.64 42.02
CA PHE A 706 -35.40 25.35 40.83
C PHE A 706 -36.17 24.62 39.72
N LYS A 707 -37.39 24.14 40.00
CA LYS A 707 -38.35 23.68 38.98
C LYS A 707 -38.82 24.88 38.13
N ARG A 708 -39.07 24.63 36.84
CA ARG A 708 -39.71 25.56 35.89
C ARG A 708 -40.73 24.76 35.07
N GLU A 709 -41.86 25.37 34.74
CA GLU A 709 -42.92 24.73 33.97
C GLU A 709 -42.39 24.22 32.62
N GLY A 710 -42.68 22.96 32.28
CA GLY A 710 -42.20 22.31 31.07
C GLY A 710 -40.70 22.01 31.03
N MET A 711 -39.99 22.09 32.16
CA MET A 711 -38.55 21.80 32.26
C MET A 711 -38.24 20.69 33.28
N SER A 712 -37.31 19.83 32.87
CA SER A 712 -36.98 18.59 33.56
C SER A 712 -35.53 18.59 34.02
N TYR A 713 -35.21 19.30 35.08
CA TYR A 713 -33.80 19.44 35.51
C TYR A 713 -33.29 18.24 36.29
N LEU A 714 -31.98 17.99 36.17
CA LEU A 714 -31.27 17.08 37.06
C LEU A 714 -31.07 17.76 38.43
N GLY A 715 -31.37 17.02 39.50
CA GLY A 715 -31.21 17.43 40.88
C GLY A 715 -30.18 16.60 41.63
N ILE A 716 -29.93 17.00 42.88
CA ILE A 716 -29.12 16.26 43.84
C ILE A 716 -29.71 16.37 45.25
N GLY A 717 -29.67 15.29 46.02
CA GLY A 717 -30.09 15.33 47.42
C GLY A 717 -30.12 13.97 48.10
N ALA A 718 -30.56 13.97 49.36
CA ALA A 718 -30.63 12.75 50.15
C ALA A 718 -31.62 11.74 49.56
N ALA A 719 -31.33 10.43 49.70
CA ALA A 719 -32.13 9.37 49.09
C ALA A 719 -33.64 9.41 49.44
N ASN A 720 -34.00 9.93 50.62
CA ASN A 720 -35.39 9.97 51.11
C ASN A 720 -36.20 11.17 50.57
N ILE A 721 -35.58 12.09 49.83
CA ILE A 721 -36.27 13.24 49.23
C ILE A 721 -36.46 13.10 47.72
N ALA A 722 -35.99 12.00 47.13
CA ALA A 722 -36.24 11.68 45.74
C ALA A 722 -37.74 11.40 45.55
N GLU A 723 -38.38 12.18 44.68
CA GLU A 723 -39.80 12.03 44.36
C GLU A 723 -40.01 10.80 43.45
N ALA A 724 -39.00 10.53 42.61
CA ALA A 724 -38.81 9.32 41.83
C ALA A 724 -37.64 8.47 42.36
N GLY A 725 -37.32 7.35 41.71
CA GLY A 725 -36.18 6.53 42.10
C GLY A 725 -34.82 7.19 41.81
N LEU A 726 -33.71 6.50 42.13
CA LEU A 726 -32.35 7.03 42.03
C LEU A 726 -31.51 6.46 40.86
N SER A 727 -32.08 5.52 40.10
CA SER A 727 -31.35 4.78 39.06
C SER A 727 -31.48 5.44 37.70
N PHE A 728 -30.36 5.48 36.98
CA PHE A 728 -30.25 6.00 35.62
C PHE A 728 -29.78 4.90 34.67
N ASN A 729 -30.27 4.92 33.42
CA ASN A 729 -29.68 4.13 32.36
C ASN A 729 -28.41 4.81 31.85
N VAL A 730 -27.30 4.08 31.87
CA VAL A 730 -25.99 4.53 31.40
C VAL A 730 -25.59 3.65 30.23
N ARG A 731 -25.87 4.13 29.01
CA ARG A 731 -25.68 3.40 27.76
C ARG A 731 -24.38 3.82 27.07
N PRO A 732 -23.53 2.88 26.65
CA PRO A 732 -22.33 3.20 25.90
C PRO A 732 -22.64 3.96 24.61
N TYR A 733 -21.85 5.00 24.37
CA TYR A 733 -21.87 5.77 23.14
C TYR A 733 -20.81 5.25 22.16
N ASN A 734 -19.52 5.51 22.44
CA ASN A 734 -18.37 5.25 21.54
C ASN A 734 -17.66 3.91 21.76
N ILE A 735 -18.04 3.13 22.77
CA ILE A 735 -17.39 1.86 23.10
C ILE A 735 -17.49 0.87 21.94
N GLY A 736 -16.36 0.32 21.52
CA GLY A 736 -16.24 -0.58 20.37
C GLY A 736 -16.45 0.08 19.01
N LYS A 737 -16.51 1.43 18.95
CA LYS A 737 -16.84 2.18 17.73
C LYS A 737 -15.84 3.28 17.37
N SER A 738 -15.28 4.00 18.34
CA SER A 738 -14.18 4.96 18.10
C SER A 738 -12.81 4.27 18.18
N ALA A 739 -11.73 4.95 17.80
CA ALA A 739 -10.38 4.39 17.94
C ALA A 739 -9.87 4.48 19.39
N GLN A 740 -10.33 5.46 20.16
CA GLN A 740 -9.79 5.80 21.48
C GLN A 740 -10.79 5.51 22.62
N TYR A 741 -11.82 4.71 22.36
CA TYR A 741 -12.86 4.37 23.35
C TYR A 741 -12.30 3.73 24.63
N ASN A 742 -11.17 3.02 24.55
CA ASN A 742 -10.50 2.44 25.72
C ASN A 742 -9.85 3.51 26.62
N ILE A 743 -9.52 4.68 26.07
CA ILE A 743 -8.95 5.81 26.82
C ILE A 743 -10.09 6.66 27.40
N LYS A 744 -11.08 7.01 26.58
CA LYS A 744 -12.23 7.84 26.98
C LYS A 744 -13.56 7.18 26.58
N PRO A 745 -14.11 6.31 27.44
CA PRO A 745 -15.48 5.82 27.28
C PRO A 745 -16.48 6.97 27.48
N GLN A 746 -17.41 7.11 26.55
CA GLN A 746 -18.52 8.07 26.58
C GLN A 746 -19.84 7.34 26.69
N TYR A 747 -20.80 7.96 27.39
CA TYR A 747 -22.11 7.37 27.64
C TYR A 747 -23.23 8.36 27.35
N LEU A 748 -24.36 7.83 26.87
CA LEU A 748 -25.66 8.47 26.95
C LEU A 748 -26.27 8.12 28.31
N ILE A 749 -26.87 9.11 28.97
CA ILE A 749 -27.59 8.90 30.23
C ILE A 749 -29.06 9.22 29.95
N TYR A 750 -29.96 8.32 30.30
CA TYR A 750 -31.40 8.55 30.10
C TYR A 750 -32.24 7.96 31.22
N VAL A 751 -33.45 8.50 31.34
CA VAL A 751 -34.52 8.01 32.23
C VAL A 751 -35.74 7.70 31.38
N SER A 752 -36.57 6.74 31.82
CA SER A 752 -37.73 6.20 31.09
C SER A 752 -37.41 5.64 29.69
N GLU A 753 -37.97 4.47 29.36
CA GLU A 753 -37.83 3.87 28.04
C GLU A 753 -39.19 3.28 27.64
N THR A 754 -39.68 3.68 26.47
CA THR A 754 -40.91 3.13 25.88
C THR A 754 -40.65 2.77 24.42
N VAL A 755 -41.12 1.60 24.01
CA VAL A 755 -40.90 1.07 22.67
C VAL A 755 -42.19 1.20 21.86
N ASN A 756 -42.07 1.67 20.62
CA ASN A 756 -43.06 1.43 19.57
C ASN A 756 -42.51 0.30 18.71
N GLU A 757 -43.14 -0.88 18.76
CA GLU A 757 -42.70 -2.06 18.02
C GLU A 757 -42.88 -1.93 16.50
N GLY A 758 -43.57 -0.88 16.04
CA GLY A 758 -43.95 -0.72 14.64
C GLY A 758 -45.09 -1.65 14.24
N SER A 759 -45.26 -1.87 12.94
CA SER A 759 -46.22 -2.82 12.39
C SER A 759 -45.62 -3.58 11.21
N GLU A 760 -45.97 -4.86 11.10
CA GLU A 760 -45.59 -5.67 9.93
C GLU A 760 -46.38 -5.25 8.68
N ASN A 761 -45.88 -5.63 7.50
CA ASN A 761 -46.58 -5.40 6.23
C ASN A 761 -47.85 -6.27 6.21
N ILE A 762 -49.00 -5.66 5.96
CA ILE A 762 -50.26 -6.38 5.75
C ILE A 762 -50.58 -6.37 4.26
N PRO A 763 -50.43 -7.51 3.54
CA PRO A 763 -50.77 -7.57 2.12
C PRO A 763 -52.27 -7.35 1.90
N CYS A 764 -52.59 -6.83 0.73
CA CYS A 764 -53.98 -6.70 0.28
C CYS A 764 -54.63 -8.09 0.15
N ASP A 765 -55.73 -8.31 0.88
CA ASP A 765 -56.47 -9.57 0.93
C ASP A 765 -57.51 -9.73 -0.19
N ALA A 766 -57.52 -8.79 -1.14
CA ALA A 766 -58.43 -8.76 -2.24
C ALA A 766 -58.27 -9.96 -3.18
N THR A 767 -59.25 -10.87 -3.16
CA THR A 767 -59.24 -12.07 -4.01
C THR A 767 -60.03 -11.94 -5.31
N ASN A 768 -60.83 -10.87 -5.46
CA ASN A 768 -61.79 -10.70 -6.57
C ASN A 768 -61.43 -9.56 -7.56
N HIS A 769 -60.22 -9.01 -7.48
CA HIS A 769 -59.71 -8.01 -8.41
C HIS A 769 -58.19 -8.11 -8.55
N LYS A 770 -57.62 -7.47 -9.59
CA LYS A 770 -56.17 -7.40 -9.78
C LYS A 770 -55.58 -6.35 -8.83
N HIS A 771 -54.50 -6.70 -8.15
CA HIS A 771 -53.75 -5.75 -7.33
C HIS A 771 -53.09 -4.70 -8.22
N MET A 772 -53.29 -3.43 -7.89
CA MET A 772 -52.69 -2.29 -8.59
C MET A 772 -51.81 -1.51 -7.64
N ASN A 773 -50.65 -1.04 -8.12
CA ASN A 773 -49.77 -0.15 -7.39
C ASN A 773 -50.25 1.32 -7.50
N ALA A 774 -49.58 2.25 -6.81
CA ALA A 774 -49.94 3.67 -6.83
C ALA A 774 -49.84 4.33 -8.23
N ALA A 775 -49.08 3.73 -9.16
CA ALA A 775 -48.97 4.17 -10.55
C ALA A 775 -50.06 3.60 -11.48
N GLY A 776 -50.95 2.75 -10.95
CA GLY A 776 -52.02 2.11 -11.71
C GLY A 776 -51.57 0.88 -12.51
N GLU A 777 -50.40 0.31 -12.19
CA GLU A 777 -49.85 -0.89 -12.82
C GLU A 777 -50.17 -2.14 -11.98
N GLU A 778 -50.30 -3.29 -12.64
CA GLU A 778 -50.56 -4.57 -11.97
C GLU A 778 -49.35 -4.99 -11.11
N CYS A 779 -49.60 -5.35 -9.86
CA CYS A 779 -48.57 -5.62 -8.85
C CYS A 779 -48.93 -6.82 -7.96
N GLY A 780 -48.08 -7.17 -6.99
CA GLY A 780 -48.38 -8.21 -5.99
C GLY A 780 -49.29 -7.70 -4.86
N PRO A 781 -49.84 -8.59 -4.01
CA PRO A 781 -50.64 -8.22 -2.84
C PRO A 781 -49.92 -7.26 -1.89
N GLU A 782 -48.60 -7.37 -1.78
CA GLU A 782 -47.73 -6.57 -0.90
C GLU A 782 -47.54 -5.12 -1.40
N ASP A 783 -47.59 -4.91 -2.72
CA ASP A 783 -47.33 -3.61 -3.38
C ASP A 783 -48.63 -2.90 -3.80
N CYS A 784 -49.78 -3.48 -3.43
CA CYS A 784 -51.08 -2.97 -3.78
C CYS A 784 -51.39 -1.67 -3.02
N ILE A 785 -52.13 -0.75 -3.64
CA ILE A 785 -52.62 0.47 -2.98
C ILE A 785 -53.45 0.24 -1.70
N HIS A 786 -53.94 -0.98 -1.50
CA HIS A 786 -54.69 -1.38 -0.30
C HIS A 786 -53.86 -2.19 0.70
N ALA A 787 -52.60 -2.51 0.38
CA ALA A 787 -51.67 -3.07 1.36
C ALA A 787 -51.39 -2.01 2.43
N THR A 788 -51.20 -2.43 3.67
CA THR A 788 -50.74 -1.55 4.75
C THR A 788 -49.23 -1.76 4.90
N PRO A 789 -48.39 -0.80 4.49
CA PRO A 789 -46.95 -0.92 4.57
C PRO A 789 -46.48 -1.17 5.99
N ALA A 790 -45.37 -1.91 6.13
CA ALA A 790 -44.69 -2.03 7.41
C ALA A 790 -44.27 -0.64 7.92
N VAL A 791 -44.48 -0.39 9.21
CA VAL A 791 -43.99 0.81 9.90
C VAL A 791 -42.86 0.36 10.81
N GLU A 792 -41.67 0.93 10.60
CA GLU A 792 -40.51 0.62 11.43
C GLU A 792 -40.71 1.12 12.87
N GLY A 793 -40.34 0.29 13.84
CA GLY A 793 -40.39 0.66 15.26
C GLY A 793 -39.38 1.75 15.65
N PHE A 794 -39.49 2.23 16.88
CA PHE A 794 -38.58 3.22 17.47
C PHE A 794 -38.63 3.19 19.00
N ASN A 795 -37.57 3.70 19.64
CA ASN A 795 -37.49 3.83 21.10
C ASN A 795 -37.64 5.29 21.51
N ARG A 796 -38.46 5.57 22.53
CA ARG A 796 -38.60 6.91 23.12
C ARG A 796 -38.10 6.91 24.55
N TYR A 797 -37.24 7.88 24.87
CA TYR A 797 -36.62 8.04 26.18
C TYR A 797 -36.43 9.51 26.54
N LYS A 798 -36.15 9.79 27.82
CA LYS A 798 -35.80 11.12 28.30
C LYS A 798 -34.28 11.20 28.48
N LEU A 799 -33.60 11.84 27.54
CA LEU A 799 -32.15 11.90 27.46
C LEU A 799 -31.58 13.04 28.31
N LEU A 800 -30.59 12.77 29.14
CA LEU A 800 -29.86 13.79 29.89
C LEU A 800 -28.94 14.59 28.97
N VAL A 801 -29.14 15.89 28.93
CA VAL A 801 -28.37 16.84 28.13
C VAL A 801 -27.92 18.04 28.96
N SER A 802 -26.85 18.67 28.49
CA SER A 802 -26.45 20.02 28.87
C SER A 802 -27.13 21.03 27.99
N PHE A 803 -27.66 22.10 28.57
CA PHE A 803 -28.30 23.19 27.81
C PHE A 803 -27.29 24.21 27.28
N ALA A 804 -26.02 23.82 27.07
CA ALA A 804 -24.95 24.74 26.66
C ALA A 804 -25.13 25.34 25.26
N ASP A 805 -25.82 24.62 24.36
CA ASP A 805 -26.19 25.08 23.02
C ASP A 805 -27.53 25.84 22.98
N SER A 806 -28.22 25.93 24.12
CA SER A 806 -29.53 26.58 24.22
C SER A 806 -29.38 28.06 24.57
N THR A 807 -30.18 28.92 23.92
CA THR A 807 -30.10 30.38 24.09
C THR A 807 -31.33 30.92 24.81
N ASP A 808 -31.15 31.56 25.97
CA ASP A 808 -32.16 32.43 26.57
C ASP A 808 -32.18 33.78 25.81
N ALA A 809 -33.33 34.17 25.26
CA ALA A 809 -33.46 35.40 24.45
C ALA A 809 -33.31 36.72 25.26
N GLU A 810 -33.34 36.67 26.60
CA GLU A 810 -33.17 37.85 27.46
C GLU A 810 -32.23 37.56 28.65
N VAL A 811 -31.31 38.50 28.89
CA VAL A 811 -30.28 38.43 29.93
C VAL A 811 -30.86 39.02 31.23
N VAL A 812 -30.80 38.24 32.32
CA VAL A 812 -31.06 38.61 33.74
C VAL A 812 -32.52 38.81 34.20
N THR A 813 -33.29 37.72 34.34
CA THR A 813 -34.42 37.64 35.30
C THR A 813 -34.51 36.24 35.93
N GLU A 814 -35.32 36.05 36.99
CA GLU A 814 -35.61 34.75 37.65
C GLU A 814 -36.20 33.66 36.72
N LYS A 815 -36.45 33.97 35.44
CA LYS A 815 -37.10 33.13 34.43
C LYS A 815 -36.16 32.45 33.41
N GLN A 816 -34.85 32.42 33.63
CA GLN A 816 -33.92 31.69 32.75
C GLN A 816 -34.22 30.18 32.79
N LEU A 817 -34.40 29.55 31.63
CA LEU A 817 -34.70 28.12 31.53
C LEU A 817 -33.42 27.29 31.38
N TYR A 818 -32.39 27.81 30.74
CA TYR A 818 -31.19 27.01 30.44
C TYR A 818 -30.00 27.33 31.34
N LYS A 819 -30.13 28.33 32.22
CA LYS A 819 -29.05 28.83 33.08
C LYS A 819 -29.52 29.10 34.50
N PHE A 820 -28.57 29.00 35.42
CA PHE A 820 -28.69 29.51 36.79
C PHE A 820 -27.55 30.49 37.05
N GLY A 821 -27.86 31.78 37.01
CA GLY A 821 -26.84 32.84 36.97
C GLY A 821 -26.00 32.75 35.69
N LYS A 822 -24.68 32.59 35.84
CA LYS A 822 -23.76 32.44 34.69
C LYS A 822 -23.55 30.99 34.23
N TYR A 823 -24.06 30.02 34.99
CA TYR A 823 -23.78 28.60 34.79
C TYR A 823 -24.90 27.93 33.98
N VAL A 824 -24.51 26.96 33.15
CA VAL A 824 -25.42 26.18 32.31
C VAL A 824 -26.12 25.12 33.16
N ARG A 825 -27.44 25.00 33.03
CA ARG A 825 -28.23 23.93 33.67
C ARG A 825 -28.12 22.63 32.86
N VAL A 826 -28.37 21.52 33.53
CA VAL A 826 -28.43 20.17 32.94
C VAL A 826 -29.79 19.57 33.24
N GLY A 827 -30.33 18.78 32.31
CA GLY A 827 -31.67 18.24 32.44
C GLY A 827 -32.03 17.23 31.36
N PHE A 828 -33.23 16.68 31.45
CA PHE A 828 -33.75 15.65 30.58
C PHE A 828 -34.59 16.25 29.47
N VAL A 829 -34.41 15.75 28.25
CA VAL A 829 -35.21 16.13 27.07
C VAL A 829 -35.85 14.90 26.46
N ASP A 830 -37.08 15.07 25.99
CA ASP A 830 -37.81 14.01 25.30
C ASP A 830 -37.19 13.72 23.94
N ALA A 831 -36.86 12.46 23.69
CA ALA A 831 -36.08 12.03 22.54
C ALA A 831 -36.57 10.69 21.99
N VAL A 832 -36.49 10.54 20.66
CA VAL A 832 -36.82 9.29 19.97
C VAL A 832 -35.64 8.83 19.13
N GLU A 833 -35.35 7.52 19.14
CA GLU A 833 -34.34 6.87 18.32
C GLU A 833 -34.99 5.96 17.28
N GLN A 834 -34.68 6.22 16.01
CA GLN A 834 -34.99 5.33 14.88
C GLN A 834 -33.78 5.32 13.94
N ASP A 835 -33.41 4.14 13.42
CA ASP A 835 -32.25 3.93 12.53
C ASP A 835 -30.93 4.58 13.03
N SER A 836 -30.65 4.49 14.34
CA SER A 836 -29.49 5.12 14.98
C SER A 836 -29.42 6.65 14.82
N VAL A 837 -30.56 7.32 14.68
CA VAL A 837 -30.68 8.78 14.74
C VAL A 837 -31.56 9.12 15.93
N ILE A 838 -31.07 10.00 16.81
CA ILE A 838 -31.83 10.49 17.96
C ILE A 838 -32.44 11.84 17.61
N TYR A 839 -33.76 11.97 17.70
CA TYR A 839 -34.50 13.20 17.48
C TYR A 839 -34.91 13.79 18.83
N ILE A 840 -34.47 15.01 19.14
CA ILE A 840 -34.78 15.72 20.38
C ILE A 840 -36.09 16.50 20.19
N LEU A 841 -37.21 15.93 20.66
CA LEU A 841 -38.57 16.39 20.36
C LEU A 841 -38.92 17.76 20.96
N GLY A 842 -38.30 18.09 22.10
CA GLY A 842 -38.69 19.24 22.92
C GLY A 842 -40.19 19.20 23.28
N ASN A 843 -40.84 20.37 23.33
CA ASN A 843 -42.26 20.47 23.68
C ASN A 843 -43.22 20.19 22.50
N THR A 844 -42.69 19.94 21.28
CA THR A 844 -43.50 19.80 20.06
C THR A 844 -44.44 18.58 20.12
N PHE A 845 -43.97 17.49 20.71
CA PHE A 845 -44.65 16.19 20.74
C PHE A 845 -44.90 15.68 22.16
N ALA A 846 -44.76 16.56 23.17
CA ALA A 846 -44.85 16.19 24.59
C ALA A 846 -46.18 15.50 24.96
N ASN A 847 -47.28 15.85 24.30
CA ASN A 847 -48.63 15.33 24.58
C ASN A 847 -49.04 14.15 23.68
N ILE A 848 -48.18 13.66 22.79
CA ILE A 848 -48.49 12.51 21.93
C ILE A 848 -47.97 11.26 22.61
N ALA A 849 -48.83 10.25 22.80
CA ALA A 849 -48.40 8.96 23.34
C ALA A 849 -47.45 8.24 22.37
N THR A 850 -46.48 7.47 22.89
CA THR A 850 -45.47 6.76 22.06
C THR A 850 -46.09 5.90 20.95
N LYS A 851 -47.23 5.24 21.22
CA LYS A 851 -47.96 4.44 20.23
C LYS A 851 -48.60 5.24 19.09
N ASP A 852 -48.89 6.52 19.32
CA ASP A 852 -49.59 7.40 18.38
C ASP A 852 -48.61 8.38 17.70
N LEU A 853 -47.31 8.33 18.06
CA LEU A 853 -46.28 9.22 17.52
C LEU A 853 -45.86 8.76 16.11
N ASN A 854 -46.02 9.65 15.12
CA ASN A 854 -45.65 9.39 13.74
C ASN A 854 -44.25 9.94 13.42
N MET A 855 -43.34 9.06 13.00
CA MET A 855 -41.96 9.43 12.66
C MET A 855 -41.82 10.31 11.42
N ASP A 856 -42.77 10.29 10.48
CA ASP A 856 -42.77 11.23 9.35
C ASP A 856 -43.04 12.65 9.83
N ASP A 857 -43.89 12.83 10.83
CA ASP A 857 -44.15 14.15 11.40
C ASP A 857 -42.97 14.64 12.23
N VAL A 858 -42.27 13.74 12.93
CA VAL A 858 -40.98 14.05 13.58
C VAL A 858 -39.95 14.49 12.53
N LYS A 859 -39.80 13.74 11.43
CA LYS A 859 -38.86 14.08 10.35
C LYS A 859 -39.24 15.41 9.66
N LYS A 860 -40.53 15.67 9.40
CA LYS A 860 -41.01 16.98 8.91
C LYS A 860 -40.71 18.11 9.89
N ALA A 861 -40.86 17.87 11.20
CA ALA A 861 -40.52 18.87 12.22
C ALA A 861 -39.02 19.18 12.24
N LEU A 862 -38.16 18.18 12.00
CA LEU A 862 -36.72 18.36 11.83
C LEU A 862 -36.39 19.15 10.55
N GLU A 863 -37.02 18.82 9.42
CA GLU A 863 -36.86 19.59 8.16
C GLU A 863 -37.29 21.05 8.32
N ALA A 864 -38.37 21.28 9.07
CA ALA A 864 -38.83 22.61 9.48
C ALA A 864 -37.96 23.25 10.57
N LYS A 865 -36.90 22.58 11.04
CA LYS A 865 -35.95 22.99 12.08
C LYS A 865 -36.60 23.35 13.42
N LYS A 866 -37.71 22.70 13.75
CA LYS A 866 -38.40 22.85 15.04
C LYS A 866 -37.81 21.97 16.14
N ILE A 867 -37.11 20.92 15.74
CA ILE A 867 -36.45 19.95 16.62
C ILE A 867 -35.01 19.71 16.14
N SER A 868 -34.17 19.15 17.02
CA SER A 868 -32.78 18.82 16.73
C SER A 868 -32.61 17.32 16.53
N SER A 869 -31.54 16.90 15.84
CA SER A 869 -31.21 15.48 15.67
C SER A 869 -29.73 15.19 15.90
N ILE A 870 -29.42 13.97 16.36
CA ILE A 870 -28.08 13.44 16.59
C ILE A 870 -27.89 12.20 15.72
N ASN A 871 -26.91 12.22 14.81
CA ASN A 871 -26.60 11.09 13.94
C ASN A 871 -25.54 10.19 14.59
N MET A 872 -26.00 9.15 15.29
CA MET A 872 -25.13 8.25 16.03
C MET A 872 -24.22 7.41 15.13
N LYS A 873 -24.51 7.24 13.83
CA LYS A 873 -23.63 6.47 12.92
C LYS A 873 -22.33 7.22 12.62
N ALA A 874 -22.41 8.54 12.52
CA ALA A 874 -21.28 9.39 12.17
C ALA A 874 -20.53 9.89 13.42
N THR A 875 -21.26 10.47 14.39
CA THR A 875 -20.65 11.19 15.51
C THR A 875 -20.01 10.27 16.53
N VAL A 876 -20.40 8.99 16.58
CA VAL A 876 -19.89 8.00 17.53
C VAL A 876 -18.42 7.63 17.32
N LYS A 877 -17.88 7.94 16.14
CA LYS A 877 -16.47 7.74 15.80
C LYS A 877 -15.59 8.88 16.29
N GLU A 878 -16.20 10.00 16.73
CA GLU A 878 -15.49 11.16 17.27
C GLU A 878 -15.40 11.05 18.79
N ASP A 879 -14.20 11.09 19.37
CA ASP A 879 -13.98 11.10 20.83
C ASP A 879 -14.18 12.51 21.45
N LYS A 880 -14.88 13.40 20.74
CA LYS A 880 -15.13 14.79 21.15
C LYS A 880 -16.20 14.88 22.23
N HIS A 881 -16.19 15.99 22.94
CA HIS A 881 -17.28 16.33 23.85
C HIS A 881 -18.56 16.71 23.10
N HIS A 882 -19.69 16.22 23.60
CA HIS A 882 -21.01 16.58 23.12
C HIS A 882 -21.92 16.95 24.29
N ASN A 883 -22.89 17.83 24.06
CA ASN A 883 -23.87 18.24 25.07
C ASN A 883 -24.81 17.11 25.52
N TYR A 884 -24.79 15.96 24.84
CA TYR A 884 -25.64 14.79 25.11
C TYR A 884 -24.84 13.55 25.54
N THR A 885 -23.51 13.65 25.67
CA THR A 885 -22.65 12.55 26.14
C THR A 885 -21.92 12.94 27.40
N TRP A 886 -21.60 11.93 28.22
CA TRP A 886 -20.96 12.12 29.51
C TRP A 886 -19.75 11.20 29.63
N SER A 887 -18.63 11.74 30.11
CA SER A 887 -17.39 10.98 30.38
C SER A 887 -17.06 11.05 31.87
N PHE A 888 -16.54 9.97 32.44
CA PHE A 888 -16.36 9.85 33.88
C PHE A 888 -14.87 9.84 34.21
N ARG A 889 -14.29 11.01 34.50
CA ARG A 889 -12.84 11.15 34.66
C ARG A 889 -12.42 10.88 36.09
N TYR A 890 -11.52 9.93 36.32
CA TYR A 890 -11.04 9.64 37.67
C TYR A 890 -10.28 10.83 38.27
N ILE A 891 -10.50 11.08 39.57
CA ILE A 891 -9.79 12.14 40.30
C ILE A 891 -8.35 11.74 40.62
N ASP A 892 -8.10 10.43 40.75
CA ASP A 892 -6.79 9.84 41.00
C ASP A 892 -6.65 8.52 40.21
N PRO A 893 -6.21 8.58 38.94
CA PRO A 893 -6.02 7.40 38.10
C PRO A 893 -5.08 6.34 38.70
N THR A 894 -4.16 6.76 39.58
CA THR A 894 -3.22 5.84 40.25
C THR A 894 -3.94 4.96 41.25
N LYS A 895 -4.88 5.54 42.01
CA LYS A 895 -5.72 4.78 42.95
C LYS A 895 -6.79 3.99 42.24
N ALA A 896 -7.40 4.54 41.19
CA ALA A 896 -8.48 3.90 40.45
C ALA A 896 -8.09 2.59 39.76
N ALA A 897 -6.79 2.31 39.59
CA ALA A 897 -6.27 1.02 39.17
C ALA A 897 -6.59 -0.11 40.18
N ASN A 898 -6.81 0.24 41.46
CA ASN A 898 -7.35 -0.68 42.45
C ASN A 898 -8.87 -0.80 42.25
N GLU A 899 -9.36 -1.99 41.91
CA GLU A 899 -10.77 -2.25 41.62
C GLU A 899 -11.64 -2.34 42.89
N VAL A 900 -11.71 -1.25 43.65
CA VAL A 900 -12.61 -1.05 44.79
C VAL A 900 -13.35 0.28 44.63
N GLU A 901 -14.61 0.35 45.04
CA GLU A 901 -15.45 1.53 44.77
C GLU A 901 -14.91 2.80 45.43
N GLU A 902 -14.31 2.68 46.62
CA GLU A 902 -13.75 3.81 47.37
C GLU A 902 -12.59 4.51 46.62
N ASP A 903 -11.86 3.79 45.77
CA ASP A 903 -10.72 4.30 45.01
C ASP A 903 -11.08 4.78 43.60
N ARG A 904 -12.33 4.56 43.16
CA ARG A 904 -12.80 4.80 41.79
C ARG A 904 -13.65 6.06 41.64
N ALA A 905 -13.38 7.07 42.46
CA ALA A 905 -14.04 8.36 42.43
C ALA A 905 -13.73 9.14 41.15
N PHE A 906 -14.75 9.82 40.61
CA PHE A 906 -14.67 10.52 39.33
C PHE A 906 -15.45 11.83 39.31
N LEU A 907 -15.11 12.67 38.31
CA LEU A 907 -15.89 13.83 37.88
C LEU A 907 -16.74 13.45 36.67
N ILE A 908 -17.94 14.03 36.55
CA ILE A 908 -18.79 13.87 35.37
C ILE A 908 -18.50 15.02 34.39
N GLU A 909 -17.80 14.71 33.30
CA GLU A 909 -17.30 15.62 32.26
C GLU A 909 -18.30 15.72 31.09
N SER A 910 -18.69 16.94 30.73
CA SER A 910 -19.66 17.20 29.66
C SER A 910 -19.04 17.87 28.44
N ASN A 911 -18.34 19.00 28.63
CA ASN A 911 -17.85 19.83 27.53
C ASN A 911 -16.41 20.32 27.76
N ALA A 912 -15.60 20.36 26.70
CA ALA A 912 -14.23 20.87 26.73
C ALA A 912 -13.73 21.19 25.31
N VAL A 913 -12.64 21.97 25.23
CA VAL A 913 -11.97 22.27 23.94
C VAL A 913 -11.11 21.08 23.48
N ALA A 914 -10.33 20.49 24.39
CA ALA A 914 -9.55 19.30 24.08
C ALA A 914 -10.43 18.04 24.24
N PRO A 915 -10.32 17.04 23.33
CA PRO A 915 -11.21 15.89 23.31
C PRO A 915 -10.96 14.91 24.46
N ILE A 916 -9.73 14.74 24.92
CA ILE A 916 -9.40 13.77 25.98
C ILE A 916 -8.58 14.44 27.08
N ALA A 917 -8.90 14.11 28.33
CA ALA A 917 -8.26 14.58 29.55
C ALA A 917 -7.95 16.10 29.58
N PRO A 918 -8.90 16.97 29.16
CA PRO A 918 -8.66 18.40 29.03
C PRO A 918 -8.16 19.03 30.34
N LYS A 919 -7.21 19.95 30.26
CA LYS A 919 -6.79 20.72 31.46
C LYS A 919 -7.94 21.54 32.05
N ASN A 920 -8.81 22.05 31.18
CA ASN A 920 -9.98 22.85 31.55
C ASN A 920 -11.23 22.30 30.88
N ALA A 921 -12.31 22.11 31.65
CA ALA A 921 -13.55 21.52 31.17
C ALA A 921 -14.77 21.97 31.99
N ALA A 922 -15.95 21.60 31.52
CA ALA A 922 -17.22 21.75 32.21
C ALA A 922 -17.62 20.43 32.90
N TRP A 923 -17.75 20.49 34.22
CA TRP A 923 -18.09 19.38 35.12
C TRP A 923 -19.43 19.61 35.80
N ILE A 924 -20.11 18.55 36.22
CA ILE A 924 -21.29 18.70 37.10
C ILE A 924 -20.86 19.32 38.43
N LYS A 925 -21.56 20.39 38.83
CA LYS A 925 -21.31 21.20 40.02
C LYS A 925 -22.62 21.46 40.75
N ASN A 926 -22.57 21.51 42.08
CA ASN A 926 -23.62 22.11 42.91
C ASN A 926 -23.40 23.63 43.06
N GLN A 927 -24.36 24.43 42.63
CA GLN A 927 -24.39 25.88 42.85
C GLN A 927 -25.61 26.24 43.70
N ASN A 928 -25.44 26.37 45.02
CA ASN A 928 -26.51 26.69 45.96
C ASN A 928 -27.71 25.72 45.90
N ASN A 929 -27.43 24.41 45.90
CA ASN A 929 -28.38 23.30 45.73
C ASN A 929 -29.03 23.20 44.34
N CYS A 930 -28.53 23.94 43.35
CA CYS A 930 -28.95 23.87 41.96
C CYS A 930 -27.82 23.24 41.14
N LEU A 931 -28.06 22.07 40.52
CA LEU A 931 -27.05 21.44 39.67
C LEU A 931 -26.86 22.20 38.37
N VAL A 932 -25.61 22.44 38.04
CA VAL A 932 -25.15 23.19 36.87
C VAL A 932 -23.83 22.60 36.36
N LEU A 933 -23.37 23.07 35.20
CA LEU A 933 -21.99 22.87 34.76
C LEU A 933 -21.07 23.97 35.27
N SER A 934 -19.86 23.59 35.65
CA SER A 934 -18.76 24.53 35.89
C SER A 934 -18.46 25.35 34.64
N ALA A 935 -17.77 26.49 34.82
CA ALA A 935 -17.31 27.27 33.68
C ALA A 935 -16.25 26.47 32.89
N MET A 936 -16.17 26.69 31.58
CA MET A 936 -15.25 25.97 30.68
C MET A 936 -13.76 26.21 30.99
N ASP A 937 -13.44 27.26 31.75
CA ASP A 937 -12.10 27.58 32.23
C ASP A 937 -11.77 26.93 33.59
N ALA A 938 -12.69 26.19 34.22
CA ALA A 938 -12.42 25.45 35.44
C ALA A 938 -11.35 24.38 35.21
N SER A 939 -10.25 24.42 35.99
CA SER A 939 -9.15 23.48 35.85
C SER A 939 -9.48 22.12 36.50
N PHE A 940 -8.96 21.03 35.91
CA PHE A 940 -9.11 19.70 36.50
C PHE A 940 -8.47 19.60 37.89
N ASP A 941 -7.34 20.29 38.11
CA ASP A 941 -6.64 20.28 39.40
C ASP A 941 -7.46 20.91 40.52
N ASP A 942 -8.27 21.93 40.23
CA ASP A 942 -9.20 22.52 41.20
C ASP A 942 -10.47 21.67 41.34
N ALA A 943 -11.02 21.18 40.22
CA ALA A 943 -12.25 20.41 40.18
C ALA A 943 -12.17 19.10 40.97
N LYS A 944 -11.04 18.38 40.88
CA LYS A 944 -10.84 17.10 41.56
C LYS A 944 -10.75 17.18 43.09
N THR A 945 -10.78 18.39 43.66
CA THR A 945 -10.78 18.61 45.13
C THR A 945 -12.18 18.66 45.74
N GLY A 946 -13.24 18.67 44.91
CA GLY A 946 -14.63 18.59 45.39
C GLY A 946 -15.21 19.88 45.97
N GLY A 947 -14.56 21.03 45.73
CA GLY A 947 -15.06 22.35 46.13
C GLY A 947 -16.04 22.98 45.13
N ASP A 948 -16.03 24.32 45.04
CA ASP A 948 -16.89 25.09 44.14
C ASP A 948 -16.72 24.80 42.64
N ALA A 949 -15.74 23.98 42.25
CA ALA A 949 -15.43 23.71 40.84
C ALA A 949 -16.20 22.51 40.28
N ALA A 950 -16.43 21.44 41.06
CA ALA A 950 -17.13 20.24 40.62
C ALA A 950 -17.55 19.36 41.81
N LEU A 951 -18.56 18.53 41.62
CA LEU A 951 -18.90 17.43 42.52
C LEU A 951 -18.08 16.18 42.16
N ILE A 952 -17.71 15.42 43.19
CA ILE A 952 -17.03 14.13 43.04
C ILE A 952 -18.04 13.02 43.29
N PHE A 953 -18.06 12.03 42.41
CA PHE A 953 -19.01 10.93 42.47
C PHE A 953 -18.32 9.57 42.57
N ASN A 954 -18.99 8.67 43.27
CA ASN A 954 -18.91 7.21 43.12
C ASN A 954 -20.25 6.69 42.61
N ILE A 955 -20.36 5.38 42.43
CA ILE A 955 -21.62 4.74 42.06
C ILE A 955 -22.10 3.71 43.08
N GLU A 956 -23.38 3.43 43.02
CA GLU A 956 -23.98 2.21 43.53
C GLU A 956 -24.80 1.53 42.42
N LYS A 957 -25.03 0.21 42.55
CA LYS A 957 -25.88 -0.52 41.62
C LYS A 957 -27.32 -0.02 41.68
N GLY A 958 -27.88 0.32 40.54
CA GLY A 958 -29.29 0.69 40.38
C GLY A 958 -30.20 -0.51 40.18
N ALA A 959 -31.50 -0.25 40.10
CA ALA A 959 -32.54 -1.24 39.83
C ALA A 959 -33.70 -0.63 39.03
N ALA A 960 -34.38 -1.45 38.23
CA ALA A 960 -35.43 -1.00 37.31
C ALA A 960 -36.72 -0.54 38.04
N ASP A 961 -36.94 -1.00 39.26
CA ASP A 961 -38.03 -0.57 40.16
C ASP A 961 -37.71 0.72 40.92
N ASP A 962 -36.47 1.21 40.81
CA ASP A 962 -35.96 2.41 41.46
C ASP A 962 -35.42 3.40 40.42
N MET A 963 -36.11 3.55 39.30
CA MET A 963 -35.74 4.48 38.23
C MET A 963 -36.07 5.92 38.60
N ALA A 964 -35.13 6.83 38.36
CA ALA A 964 -35.44 8.25 38.32
C ALA A 964 -36.46 8.54 37.21
N THR A 965 -37.37 9.48 37.44
CA THR A 965 -38.38 9.89 36.46
C THR A 965 -38.30 11.38 36.16
N ASP A 966 -38.94 11.78 35.07
CA ASP A 966 -39.14 13.17 34.71
C ASP A 966 -40.32 13.76 35.52
N ASN A 967 -40.20 15.02 35.93
CA ASN A 967 -41.08 15.71 36.86
C ASN A 967 -42.38 16.24 36.23
N GLU A 968 -42.97 15.51 35.27
CA GLU A 968 -44.37 15.69 34.84
C GLU A 968 -45.00 14.35 34.44
N SER A 969 -45.90 13.83 35.27
CA SER A 969 -46.85 12.81 34.84
C SER A 969 -47.94 13.48 34.01
N ILE A 970 -47.95 13.27 32.70
CA ILE A 970 -49.10 13.64 31.87
C ILE A 970 -50.09 12.48 31.95
N SER A 971 -51.08 12.58 32.84
CA SER A 971 -52.20 11.65 32.89
C SER A 971 -53.03 11.78 31.60
N ALA A 972 -53.12 10.69 30.84
CA ALA A 972 -53.93 10.64 29.62
C ALA A 972 -55.43 10.65 29.94
N SER A 973 -56.13 11.70 29.49
CA SER A 973 -57.54 11.75 29.09
C SER A 973 -58.60 11.14 30.03
N GLU A 974 -58.99 11.86 31.09
CA GLU A 974 -60.27 11.64 31.77
C GLU A 974 -61.45 12.20 30.96
N VAL A 975 -62.57 11.46 30.91
CA VAL A 975 -63.82 11.92 30.27
C VAL A 975 -64.34 13.15 31.02
N SER A 976 -64.55 14.28 30.31
CA SER A 976 -65.08 15.51 30.92
C SER A 976 -66.42 15.93 30.30
N VAL A 977 -67.33 16.41 31.14
CA VAL A 977 -68.67 16.88 30.75
C VAL A 977 -68.84 18.34 31.21
N VAL A 978 -69.09 19.25 30.26
CA VAL A 978 -69.20 20.70 30.52
C VAL A 978 -70.53 21.22 29.99
N ALA A 979 -71.32 21.91 30.82
CA ALA A 979 -72.55 22.59 30.36
C ALA A 979 -72.25 23.98 29.80
N THR A 980 -72.92 24.32 28.70
CA THR A 980 -72.93 25.66 28.08
C THR A 980 -74.38 26.14 27.89
N ASN A 981 -74.60 27.31 27.29
CA ASN A 981 -75.93 27.85 27.02
C ASN A 981 -76.65 26.97 25.98
N GLY A 982 -77.70 26.26 26.40
CA GLY A 982 -78.48 25.36 25.54
C GLY A 982 -77.81 24.06 25.07
N ALA A 983 -76.66 23.64 25.63
CA ALA A 983 -75.98 22.40 25.26
C ALA A 983 -75.04 21.85 26.36
N VAL A 984 -74.60 20.60 26.19
CA VAL A 984 -73.52 19.97 26.96
C VAL A 984 -72.41 19.53 26.00
N ILE A 985 -71.16 19.82 26.35
CA ILE A 985 -69.95 19.39 25.64
C ILE A 985 -69.36 18.20 26.40
N ILE A 986 -69.13 17.09 25.71
CA ILE A 986 -68.49 15.89 26.24
C ILE A 986 -67.14 15.70 25.52
N LYS A 987 -66.05 15.56 26.28
CA LYS A 987 -64.70 15.33 25.76
C LYS A 987 -64.17 13.98 26.22
N GLY A 988 -63.39 13.32 25.37
CA GLY A 988 -62.73 12.04 25.68
C GLY A 988 -63.65 10.82 25.67
N ALA A 989 -64.86 10.92 25.10
CA ALA A 989 -65.86 9.85 25.06
C ALA A 989 -66.10 9.27 23.65
N GLU A 990 -65.15 9.42 22.71
CA GLU A 990 -65.28 8.89 21.35
C GLU A 990 -65.47 7.37 21.36
N GLY A 991 -66.45 6.89 20.60
CA GLY A 991 -66.91 5.49 20.57
C GLY A 991 -67.83 5.08 21.73
N LYS A 992 -68.00 5.91 22.78
CA LYS A 992 -68.85 5.60 23.94
C LYS A 992 -70.29 6.10 23.74
N THR A 993 -71.25 5.35 24.28
CA THR A 993 -72.66 5.78 24.32
C THR A 993 -72.87 6.83 25.40
N VAL A 994 -73.49 7.97 25.05
CA VAL A 994 -73.87 9.03 25.99
C VAL A 994 -75.38 9.19 26.02
N ALA A 995 -75.95 9.03 27.22
CA ALA A 995 -77.36 9.26 27.51
C ALA A 995 -77.54 10.48 28.41
N ILE A 996 -78.33 11.45 27.95
CA ILE A 996 -78.70 12.65 28.72
C ILE A 996 -80.17 12.57 29.11
N SER A 997 -80.48 12.79 30.38
CA SER A 997 -81.85 12.79 30.92
C SER A 997 -82.15 14.01 31.78
N ASN A 998 -83.42 14.39 31.89
CA ASN A 998 -83.86 15.44 32.82
C ASN A 998 -83.95 14.91 34.28
N VAL A 999 -84.21 15.79 35.25
CA VAL A 999 -84.36 15.42 36.68
C VAL A 999 -85.50 14.44 36.97
N LEU A 1000 -86.42 14.20 36.02
CA LEU A 1000 -87.51 13.23 36.12
C LEU A 1000 -87.17 11.88 35.44
N GLY A 1001 -85.95 11.72 34.92
CA GLY A 1001 -85.47 10.49 34.28
C GLY A 1001 -85.91 10.30 32.83
N GLN A 1002 -86.46 11.32 32.18
CA GLN A 1002 -86.82 11.27 30.76
C GLN A 1002 -85.59 11.52 29.89
N THR A 1003 -85.35 10.67 28.90
CA THR A 1003 -84.24 10.80 27.96
C THR A 1003 -84.42 12.02 27.04
N ILE A 1004 -83.43 12.90 27.05
CA ILE A 1004 -83.31 14.08 26.17
C ILE A 1004 -82.49 13.72 24.93
N ALA A 1005 -81.40 12.97 25.09
CA ALA A 1005 -80.55 12.50 24.01
C ALA A 1005 -79.93 11.15 24.38
N ASN A 1006 -79.74 10.27 23.39
CA ASN A 1006 -78.99 9.02 23.54
C ASN A 1006 -78.25 8.74 22.23
N THR A 1007 -76.94 8.90 22.22
CA THR A 1007 -76.13 8.77 21.00
C THR A 1007 -74.74 8.24 21.31
N VAL A 1008 -74.13 7.56 20.35
CA VAL A 1008 -72.70 7.26 20.38
C VAL A 1008 -71.95 8.49 19.92
N ILE A 1009 -70.91 8.87 20.66
CA ILE A 1009 -70.05 10.00 20.31
C ILE A 1009 -69.03 9.56 19.27
N THR A 1010 -68.98 10.21 18.12
CA THR A 1010 -68.10 9.80 17.00
C THR A 1010 -66.88 10.70 16.85
N SER A 1011 -66.59 11.56 17.82
CA SER A 1011 -65.44 12.47 17.83
C SER A 1011 -64.95 12.72 19.25
N SER A 1012 -63.66 13.02 19.39
CA SER A 1012 -62.99 13.30 20.68
C SER A 1012 -63.62 14.45 21.50
N GLU A 1013 -64.38 15.34 20.85
CA GLU A 1013 -65.24 16.34 21.47
C GLU A 1013 -66.59 16.38 20.74
N ALA A 1014 -67.69 16.31 21.50
CA ALA A 1014 -69.04 16.38 20.94
C ALA A 1014 -69.94 17.31 21.75
N THR A 1015 -70.73 18.12 21.04
CA THR A 1015 -71.69 19.06 21.62
C THR A 1015 -73.11 18.55 21.39
N ILE A 1016 -73.88 18.35 22.46
CA ILE A 1016 -75.26 17.89 22.42
C ILE A 1016 -76.18 18.99 22.94
N SER A 1017 -77.07 19.49 22.08
CA SER A 1017 -78.06 20.49 22.47
C SER A 1017 -79.08 19.92 23.46
N VAL A 1018 -79.33 20.65 24.54
CA VAL A 1018 -80.29 20.26 25.58
C VAL A 1018 -81.00 21.49 26.16
N PRO A 1019 -82.26 21.37 26.63
CA PRO A 1019 -82.99 22.49 27.22
C PRO A 1019 -82.32 23.04 28.48
N ALA A 1020 -82.53 24.33 28.78
CA ALA A 1020 -82.06 24.96 30.01
C ALA A 1020 -82.65 24.26 31.26
N GLY A 1021 -81.81 23.99 32.24
CA GLY A 1021 -82.15 23.22 33.44
C GLY A 1021 -81.06 22.23 33.87
N VAL A 1022 -81.35 21.43 34.90
CA VAL A 1022 -80.44 20.38 35.38
C VAL A 1022 -80.65 19.12 34.54
N VAL A 1023 -79.58 18.64 33.92
CA VAL A 1023 -79.54 17.38 33.18
C VAL A 1023 -78.54 16.41 33.80
N VAL A 1024 -78.79 15.12 33.64
CA VAL A 1024 -77.88 14.04 34.06
C VAL A 1024 -77.31 13.42 32.80
N VAL A 1025 -75.98 13.42 32.70
CA VAL A 1025 -75.21 12.92 31.56
C VAL A 1025 -74.51 11.65 31.98
N ALA A 1026 -74.92 10.51 31.43
CA ALA A 1026 -74.30 9.22 31.65
C ALA A 1026 -73.47 8.85 30.43
N VAL A 1027 -72.16 8.65 30.62
CA VAL A 1027 -71.25 8.13 29.60
C VAL A 1027 -70.99 6.67 29.90
N GLU A 1028 -71.07 5.80 28.89
CA GLU A 1028 -70.83 4.37 29.01
C GLU A 1028 -69.49 4.06 29.71
N GLY A 1029 -69.56 3.34 30.83
CA GLY A 1029 -68.39 3.00 31.66
C GLY A 1029 -67.97 4.05 32.70
N GLU A 1030 -68.62 5.23 32.74
CA GLU A 1030 -68.32 6.31 33.69
C GLU A 1030 -69.48 6.55 34.67
N ALA A 1031 -69.19 7.22 35.79
CA ALA A 1031 -70.24 7.69 36.70
C ALA A 1031 -71.07 8.82 36.05
N ALA A 1032 -72.39 8.80 36.27
CA ALA A 1032 -73.27 9.82 35.70
C ALA A 1032 -73.01 11.22 36.34
N VAL A 1033 -72.85 12.23 35.49
CA VAL A 1033 -72.52 13.61 35.89
C VAL A 1033 -73.77 14.49 35.82
N LYS A 1034 -74.01 15.31 36.85
CA LYS A 1034 -75.07 16.33 36.83
C LYS A 1034 -74.52 17.62 36.22
N ALA A 1035 -75.17 18.13 35.18
CA ALA A 1035 -74.77 19.36 34.49
C ALA A 1035 -75.91 20.38 34.54
N ILE A 1036 -75.59 21.66 34.76
CA ILE A 1036 -76.57 22.76 34.81
C ILE A 1036 -76.43 23.59 33.55
N VAL A 1037 -77.41 23.46 32.65
CA VAL A 1037 -77.44 24.14 31.36
C VAL A 1037 -78.18 25.45 31.56
N LYS A 1038 -77.49 26.56 31.25
CA LYS A 1038 -78.03 27.92 31.40
C LYS A 1038 -79.00 28.25 30.27
#